data_AF-A0A0S4KU29-F1
#
_entry.id   AF-A0A0S4KU29-F1
#
_cell.length_a   1.000
_cell.length_b   1.000
_cell.length_c   1.000
_cell.angle_alpha   90.00
_cell.angle_beta   90.00
_cell.angle_gamma   90.00
#
_symmetry.space_group_name_H-M   'P 1'
#
loop_
_entity.id
_entity.type
_entity.pdbx_description
1 polymer ?
#
loop_
_entity_poly.entity_id
_entity_poly.type
_entity_poly.pdbx_seq_one_letter_code
_entity_poly.pdbx_strand_id
1 'polypeptide(L)'
;MFGEFLDRESLERSLEGIEGWSACAGLSRSSACEMGEMGWPDAGIVLGVGLLILLFALLFAKLYRALVILRARSFTPEISRLLAPWVKTSDYSQEAFFTADGADQATAAKRRRALDRLADHFQKHHSQSIAWGDKIRDGLSDLRFTDAGRVPFPFAKVMREKFNLCSVVTASQGPMLRDLDGNWSLDVTGSYGVNVAGYDQYKEWMERGWERVKDLGPVLGPLHPIVAENIAMLKSISKLDEVSFHMSGTEAVMAAIRLARFNTGRKSIVCFAGAYHGWWDGVQPGLGSEREIKDCVTLKDVDSASLEAIRRMKNDVAAVVVNPIQSFHPNSPPPSDAILLTSDIRKTLDAHAPYAQWLTRLREVCTACDIPLIFDEVYSGFRLAPGGAQEYFGVQADLVVYGKTVGGGLPVGVCCGKKDLMRRFDPDHPMRVAYVIGTFSAHPHVMGAMNEFLHWATDPHTRQRYDEANERCAAWAASVNKDFAERSLPLRVVNLATVWTILFQRPGRYNWLLQYYLRAEGVTLSWVGTGRCLSNMAFGPDHYDALRDKLIAAASRMAADGWWPEELDQPERRKAMKSRLTREMIGSIVQIPKPLRTFYAEVMRRKHDDHVASHSHPLNQLLHLLSSSVFIYCYALIFADLTTAVTASLAALFVRQFGHAVIEPPCHDKEELLLGFNTPNKTMIVAAYCAIPIANMLGADAWTWAAFLDKWPTIAQQWWGLTLVVVFGRVAYLAWLHDFRTSMIWFVKLVTDPFTDIKAYVPRSAGGWRAFLPPYSTNQVSPKH
;
A
#
# COMPACT_ATOMS: atom_id res chain seq x y z
N MET A 1 26.09 -27.04 3.76
CA MET A 1 27.02 -27.91 3.02
C MET A 1 26.72 -27.87 1.51
N PHE A 2 26.63 -26.65 0.93
CA PHE A 2 26.49 -26.34 -0.51
C PHE A 2 26.83 -24.85 -0.73
N GLY A 3 27.78 -24.33 0.07
CA GLY A 3 28.12 -22.90 0.14
C GLY A 3 29.60 -22.59 -0.12
N GLU A 4 30.42 -23.60 -0.39
CA GLU A 4 31.88 -23.45 -0.59
C GLU A 4 32.34 -23.80 -2.03
N PHE A 5 31.42 -24.06 -2.97
CA PHE A 5 31.79 -24.52 -4.32
C PHE A 5 31.74 -23.46 -5.43
N LEU A 6 31.63 -22.18 -5.07
CA LEU A 6 31.65 -21.07 -6.03
C LEU A 6 32.69 -20.04 -5.60
N ASP A 7 33.95 -20.47 -5.61
CA ASP A 7 35.10 -19.57 -5.53
C ASP A 7 35.34 -18.91 -6.90
N ARG A 8 35.49 -17.59 -6.87
CA ARG A 8 35.59 -16.71 -8.05
C ARG A 8 36.94 -16.86 -8.75
N GLU A 9 37.99 -17.28 -8.03
CA GLU A 9 39.33 -17.55 -8.59
C GLU A 9 39.36 -18.79 -9.50
N SER A 10 38.51 -19.79 -9.24
CA SER A 10 38.42 -20.99 -10.10
C SER A 10 37.79 -20.68 -11.46
N LEU A 11 36.89 -19.70 -11.52
CA LEU A 11 36.17 -19.30 -12.74
C LEU A 11 37.02 -18.36 -13.61
N GLU A 12 37.84 -17.50 -13.01
CA GLU A 12 38.76 -16.61 -13.74
C GLU A 12 39.95 -17.39 -14.34
N ARG A 13 40.53 -18.37 -13.62
CA ARG A 13 41.55 -19.29 -14.20
C ARG A 13 41.04 -20.16 -15.35
N SER A 14 39.74 -20.43 -15.41
CA SER A 14 39.14 -21.20 -16.51
C SER A 14 38.91 -20.35 -17.76
N LEU A 15 38.85 -19.02 -17.63
CA LEU A 15 38.62 -18.08 -18.73
C LEU A 15 39.93 -17.58 -19.35
N GLU A 16 41.04 -17.53 -18.59
CA GLU A 16 42.39 -17.25 -19.13
C GLU A 16 42.89 -18.35 -20.09
N GLY A 17 42.36 -19.57 -19.99
CA GLY A 17 42.68 -20.68 -20.91
C GLY A 17 42.08 -20.55 -22.32
N ILE A 18 41.22 -19.56 -22.57
CA ILE A 18 40.48 -19.40 -23.83
C ILE A 18 41.06 -18.28 -24.72
N GLU A 19 41.95 -17.41 -24.21
CA GLU A 19 42.61 -16.36 -25.00
C GLU A 19 43.90 -16.81 -25.72
N GLY A 20 44.33 -18.07 -25.55
CA GLY A 20 45.51 -18.64 -26.23
C GLY A 20 45.28 -19.16 -27.66
N TRP A 21 44.07 -19.08 -28.21
CA TRP A 21 43.68 -19.74 -29.46
C TRP A 21 43.61 -18.82 -30.70
N SER A 22 44.27 -17.65 -30.68
CA SER A 22 44.33 -16.75 -31.84
C SER A 22 45.74 -16.48 -32.38
N ALA A 23 46.74 -17.31 -32.06
CA ALA A 23 48.11 -17.13 -32.55
C ALA A 23 48.79 -18.45 -32.91
N CYS A 24 48.42 -19.05 -34.06
CA CYS A 24 49.28 -19.94 -34.86
C CYS A 24 48.57 -20.38 -36.15
N ALA A 25 48.22 -19.43 -37.02
CA ALA A 25 47.80 -19.74 -38.39
C ALA A 25 49.03 -19.82 -39.31
N GLY A 26 49.71 -20.95 -39.24
CA GLY A 26 50.82 -21.26 -40.13
C GLY A 26 51.29 -22.67 -39.90
N LEU A 27 50.69 -23.65 -40.57
CA LEU A 27 51.27 -24.97 -40.89
C LEU A 27 50.41 -25.65 -41.98
N SER A 28 51.09 -26.44 -42.80
CA SER A 28 50.78 -26.83 -44.18
C SER A 28 49.70 -27.93 -44.35
N ARG A 29 49.08 -27.92 -45.54
CA ARG A 29 48.29 -29.02 -46.12
C ARG A 29 49.14 -30.29 -46.29
N SER A 30 49.20 -31.20 -45.30
CA SER A 30 49.64 -32.59 -45.56
C SER A 30 49.26 -33.64 -44.51
N SER A 31 48.19 -33.47 -43.74
CA SER A 31 47.76 -34.47 -42.75
C SER A 31 46.23 -34.56 -42.63
N ALA A 32 45.55 -34.57 -43.78
CA ALA A 32 44.09 -34.78 -43.90
C ALA A 32 43.73 -36.20 -44.35
N CYS A 33 44.51 -37.20 -43.95
CA CYS A 33 44.20 -38.61 -44.17
C CYS A 33 44.66 -39.35 -42.91
N GLU A 34 43.78 -40.16 -42.31
CA GLU A 34 43.91 -40.81 -40.99
C GLU A 34 43.43 -39.99 -39.78
N MET A 35 42.14 -39.63 -39.76
CA MET A 35 41.26 -39.75 -38.57
C MET A 35 39.80 -39.72 -39.05
N GLY A 36 39.43 -40.77 -39.80
CA GLY A 36 38.05 -41.20 -39.86
C GLY A 36 37.76 -42.06 -38.62
N GLU A 37 36.55 -41.94 -38.09
CA GLU A 37 36.01 -42.72 -36.96
C GLU A 37 36.25 -42.17 -35.54
N MET A 38 35.71 -40.98 -35.25
CA MET A 38 35.08 -40.74 -33.95
C MET A 38 33.84 -39.86 -34.18
N GLY A 39 32.67 -40.41 -33.84
CA GLY A 39 31.38 -39.82 -34.18
C GLY A 39 31.19 -38.43 -33.59
N TRP A 40 30.68 -37.53 -34.42
CA TRP A 40 30.20 -36.20 -34.05
C TRP A 40 28.84 -36.09 -33.29
N PRO A 41 28.19 -37.14 -32.72
CA PRO A 41 26.99 -36.93 -31.90
C PRO A 41 27.25 -36.30 -30.51
N ASP A 42 28.39 -36.60 -29.89
CA ASP A 42 28.56 -36.33 -28.44
C ASP A 42 28.90 -34.86 -28.12
N ALA A 43 29.64 -34.17 -28.99
CA ALA A 43 29.95 -32.75 -28.81
C ALA A 43 28.69 -31.87 -28.91
N GLY A 44 27.76 -32.21 -29.81
CA GLY A 44 26.48 -31.50 -29.96
C GLY A 44 25.53 -31.71 -28.78
N ILE A 45 25.54 -32.90 -28.17
CA ILE A 45 24.77 -33.20 -26.95
C ILE A 45 25.35 -32.45 -25.75
N VAL A 46 26.67 -32.43 -25.58
CA VAL A 46 27.32 -31.70 -24.47
C VAL A 46 27.08 -30.19 -24.60
N LEU A 47 27.20 -29.60 -25.80
CA LEU A 47 26.86 -28.20 -26.05
C LEU A 47 25.37 -27.91 -25.82
N GLY A 48 24.48 -28.82 -26.26
CA GLY A 48 23.04 -28.71 -26.08
C GLY A 48 22.61 -28.75 -24.61
N VAL A 49 23.18 -29.68 -23.83
CA VAL A 49 22.97 -29.77 -22.37
C VAL A 49 23.55 -28.55 -21.66
N GLY A 50 24.74 -28.08 -22.05
CA GLY A 50 25.35 -26.85 -21.52
C GLY A 50 24.47 -25.61 -21.76
N LEU A 51 23.94 -25.45 -22.98
CA LEU A 51 23.00 -24.38 -23.33
C LEU A 51 21.68 -24.48 -22.54
N LEU A 52 21.14 -25.68 -22.35
CA LEU A 52 19.94 -25.91 -21.54
C LEU A 52 20.16 -25.58 -20.06
N ILE A 53 21.31 -25.96 -19.49
CA ILE A 53 21.68 -25.61 -18.10
C ILE A 53 21.83 -24.10 -17.97
N LEU A 54 22.48 -23.43 -18.93
CA LEU A 54 22.62 -21.98 -18.93
C LEU A 54 21.26 -21.26 -19.06
N LEU A 55 20.40 -21.72 -19.98
CA LEU A 55 19.04 -21.20 -20.14
C LEU A 55 18.21 -21.40 -18.87
N PHE A 56 18.28 -22.58 -18.26
CA PHE A 56 17.61 -22.86 -16.99
C PHE A 56 18.15 -21.98 -15.87
N ALA A 57 19.46 -21.80 -15.75
CA ALA A 57 20.07 -20.92 -14.75
C ALA A 57 19.65 -19.46 -14.95
N LEU A 58 19.58 -18.97 -16.19
CA LEU A 58 19.12 -17.62 -16.51
C LEU A 58 17.62 -17.44 -16.20
N LEU A 59 16.78 -18.42 -16.57
CA LEU A 59 15.35 -18.41 -16.25
C LEU A 59 15.11 -18.49 -14.75
N PHE A 60 15.85 -19.35 -14.05
CA PHE A 60 15.80 -19.46 -12.59
C PHE A 60 16.24 -18.16 -11.93
N ALA A 61 17.34 -17.54 -12.38
CA ALA A 61 17.79 -16.25 -11.85
C ALA A 61 16.75 -15.14 -12.07
N LYS A 62 16.12 -15.09 -13.25
CA LYS A 62 15.02 -14.16 -13.55
C LYS A 62 13.80 -14.40 -12.66
N LEU A 63 13.40 -15.67 -12.50
CA LEU A 63 12.26 -16.06 -11.67
C LEU A 63 12.53 -15.77 -10.18
N TYR A 64 13.70 -16.14 -9.68
CA TYR A 64 14.12 -15.86 -8.31
C TYR A 64 14.13 -14.36 -8.04
N ARG A 65 14.71 -13.55 -8.94
CA ARG A 65 14.66 -12.09 -8.87
C ARG A 65 13.23 -11.58 -8.80
N ALA A 66 12.34 -12.09 -9.66
CA ALA A 66 10.94 -11.69 -9.67
C ALA A 66 10.23 -12.04 -8.34
N LEU A 67 10.50 -13.23 -7.76
CA LEU A 67 9.93 -13.67 -6.49
C LEU A 67 10.40 -12.82 -5.30
N VAL A 68 11.69 -12.45 -5.27
CA VAL A 68 12.24 -11.55 -4.24
C VAL A 68 11.58 -10.18 -4.31
N ILE A 69 11.49 -9.60 -5.51
CA ILE A 69 10.83 -8.31 -5.73
C ILE A 69 9.35 -8.40 -5.34
N LEU A 70 8.66 -9.46 -5.73
CA LEU A 70 7.25 -9.70 -5.39
C LEU A 70 7.03 -9.75 -3.87
N ARG A 71 7.92 -10.42 -3.13
CA ARG A 71 7.87 -10.50 -1.66
C ARG A 71 8.08 -9.14 -1.00
N ALA A 72 8.99 -8.34 -1.53
CA ALA A 72 9.35 -7.02 -1.01
C ALA A 72 8.35 -5.92 -1.38
N ARG A 73 7.64 -6.07 -2.50
CA ARG A 73 6.72 -5.06 -3.04
C ARG A 73 5.54 -4.83 -2.10
N SER A 74 5.16 -3.58 -1.96
CA SER A 74 3.87 -3.21 -1.39
C SER A 74 2.88 -2.99 -2.52
N PHE A 75 1.80 -3.77 -2.54
CA PHE A 75 0.74 -3.65 -3.54
C PHE A 75 -0.39 -2.72 -3.10
N THR A 76 -0.36 -2.23 -1.86
CA THR A 76 -1.44 -1.42 -1.29
C THR A 76 -1.72 -0.17 -2.13
N PRO A 77 -0.71 0.63 -2.57
CA PRO A 77 -0.97 1.80 -3.40
C PRO A 77 -1.64 1.42 -4.73
N GLU A 78 -1.09 0.47 -5.48
CA GLU A 78 -1.61 0.09 -6.79
C GLU A 78 -3.00 -0.54 -6.68
N ILE A 79 -3.23 -1.42 -5.69
CA ILE A 79 -4.56 -2.00 -5.44
C ILE A 79 -5.56 -0.89 -5.07
N SER A 80 -5.17 0.07 -4.22
CA SER A 80 -6.05 1.17 -3.83
C SER A 80 -6.47 2.02 -5.04
N ARG A 81 -5.54 2.31 -5.95
CA ARG A 81 -5.81 3.02 -7.21
C ARG A 81 -6.72 2.21 -8.13
N LEU A 82 -6.46 0.91 -8.30
CA LEU A 82 -7.27 0.03 -9.14
C LEU A 82 -8.71 -0.12 -8.62
N LEU A 83 -8.89 -0.15 -7.30
CA LEU A 83 -10.20 -0.25 -6.67
C LEU A 83 -10.93 1.08 -6.57
N ALA A 84 -10.23 2.22 -6.58
CA ALA A 84 -10.83 3.53 -6.36
C ALA A 84 -12.03 3.85 -7.29
N PRO A 85 -12.00 3.58 -8.62
CA PRO A 85 -13.16 3.81 -9.49
C PRO A 85 -14.39 2.97 -9.16
N TRP A 86 -14.20 1.85 -8.44
CA TRP A 86 -15.26 0.92 -8.08
C TRP A 86 -15.92 1.30 -6.76
N VAL A 87 -15.25 2.08 -5.92
CA VAL A 87 -15.80 2.56 -4.65
C VAL A 87 -16.83 3.65 -4.95
N LYS A 88 -18.11 3.29 -4.90
CA LYS A 88 -19.19 4.29 -4.98
C LYS A 88 -19.45 4.93 -3.64
N THR A 89 -19.83 6.20 -3.67
CA THR A 89 -20.34 6.89 -2.49
C THR A 89 -21.60 6.20 -1.98
N SER A 90 -21.66 5.97 -0.67
CA SER A 90 -22.82 5.42 0.01
C SER A 90 -23.02 6.23 1.28
N ASP A 91 -23.95 7.17 1.25
CA ASP A 91 -24.26 8.00 2.41
C ASP A 91 -25.18 7.26 3.39
N TYR A 92 -24.91 7.41 4.69
CA TYR A 92 -25.87 6.99 5.70
C TYR A 92 -27.10 7.89 5.71
N SER A 93 -28.27 7.27 5.94
CA SER A 93 -29.47 8.01 6.33
C SER A 93 -29.23 8.70 7.68
N GLN A 94 -30.03 9.72 8.01
CA GLN A 94 -29.93 10.39 9.32
C GLN A 94 -30.10 9.44 10.50
N GLU A 95 -30.82 8.32 10.36
CA GLU A 95 -30.93 7.31 11.40
C GLU A 95 -29.70 6.39 11.44
N ALA A 96 -29.29 5.87 10.28
CA ALA A 96 -28.13 4.98 10.18
C ALA A 96 -26.82 5.67 10.58
N PHE A 97 -26.74 7.00 10.43
CA PHE A 97 -25.60 7.81 10.83
C PHE A 97 -25.30 7.66 12.32
N PHE A 98 -26.31 7.62 13.21
CA PHE A 98 -26.09 7.61 14.66
C PHE A 98 -26.00 6.20 15.27
N THR A 99 -26.32 5.17 14.48
CA THR A 99 -26.32 3.74 14.86
C THR A 99 -25.32 2.92 14.03
N ALA A 100 -24.34 3.56 13.41
CA ALA A 100 -23.37 2.91 12.52
C ALA A 100 -22.50 1.88 13.24
N ASP A 101 -22.29 2.06 14.54
CA ASP A 101 -21.61 1.14 15.46
C ASP A 101 -22.56 0.16 16.18
N GLY A 102 -23.87 0.21 15.87
CA GLY A 102 -24.88 -0.63 16.50
C GLY A 102 -25.41 -0.11 17.84
N ALA A 103 -25.21 1.18 18.16
CA ALA A 103 -25.78 1.81 19.34
C ALA A 103 -27.33 1.76 19.35
N ASP A 104 -27.90 1.77 20.56
CA ASP A 104 -29.35 1.81 20.77
C ASP A 104 -29.97 3.19 20.40
N GLN A 105 -31.30 3.24 20.36
CA GLN A 105 -32.02 4.46 19.97
C GLN A 105 -31.86 5.60 20.99
N ALA A 106 -31.68 5.29 22.28
CA ALA A 106 -31.44 6.29 23.31
C ALA A 106 -30.09 6.99 23.11
N THR A 107 -29.04 6.22 22.84
CA THR A 107 -27.71 6.73 22.50
C THR A 107 -27.73 7.49 21.17
N ALA A 108 -28.44 6.98 20.16
CA ALA A 108 -28.60 7.67 18.89
C ALA A 108 -29.26 9.05 19.04
N ALA A 109 -30.33 9.16 19.85
CA ALA A 109 -30.99 10.43 20.14
C ALA A 109 -30.08 11.40 20.91
N LYS A 110 -29.28 10.89 21.85
CA LYS A 110 -28.28 11.67 22.59
C LYS A 110 -27.21 12.24 21.66
N ARG A 111 -26.66 11.41 20.76
CA ARG A 111 -25.67 11.79 19.74
C ARG A 111 -26.22 12.83 18.76
N ARG A 112 -27.50 12.71 18.36
CA ARG A 112 -28.17 13.70 17.51
C ARG A 112 -28.19 15.07 18.17
N ARG A 113 -28.70 15.15 19.41
CA ARG A 113 -28.69 16.40 20.19
C ARG A 113 -27.28 16.97 20.37
N ALA A 114 -26.28 16.11 20.55
CA ALA A 114 -24.89 16.53 20.65
C ALA A 114 -24.37 17.17 19.36
N LEU A 115 -24.65 16.55 18.22
CA LEU A 115 -24.26 17.07 16.92
C LEU A 115 -24.94 18.41 16.62
N ASP A 116 -26.22 18.54 16.95
CA ASP A 116 -26.98 19.80 16.80
C ASP A 116 -26.38 20.91 17.67
N ARG A 117 -26.10 20.64 18.95
CA ARG A 117 -25.42 21.61 19.84
C ARG A 117 -24.06 22.05 19.30
N LEU A 118 -23.31 21.14 18.68
CA LEU A 118 -22.00 21.44 18.11
C LEU A 118 -22.13 22.31 16.86
N ALA A 119 -23.10 22.03 15.99
CA ALA A 119 -23.41 22.85 14.82
C ALA A 119 -23.85 24.27 15.23
N ASP A 120 -24.76 24.38 16.20
CA ASP A 120 -25.21 25.67 16.73
C ASP A 120 -24.06 26.50 17.31
N HIS A 121 -23.13 25.84 18.00
CA HIS A 121 -21.92 26.49 18.50
C HIS A 121 -21.08 27.07 17.36
N PHE A 122 -20.80 26.31 16.30
CA PHE A 122 -20.05 26.84 15.15
C PHE A 122 -20.80 27.98 14.44
N GLN A 123 -22.11 27.83 14.23
CA GLN A 123 -22.93 28.87 13.60
C GLN A 123 -22.92 30.18 14.39
N LYS A 124 -22.94 30.09 15.72
CA LYS A 124 -22.92 31.25 16.61
C LYS A 124 -21.55 31.93 16.65
N HIS A 125 -20.47 31.14 16.70
CA HIS A 125 -19.12 31.67 16.95
C HIS A 125 -18.33 31.98 15.66
N HIS A 126 -18.69 31.39 14.52
CA HIS A 126 -17.96 31.52 13.25
C HIS A 126 -18.86 31.97 12.09
N SER A 127 -19.88 32.78 12.38
CA SER A 127 -20.90 33.19 11.42
C SER A 127 -20.34 33.88 10.16
N GLN A 128 -19.33 34.75 10.31
CA GLN A 128 -18.70 35.47 9.20
C GLN A 128 -17.82 34.54 8.39
N SER A 129 -17.05 33.67 9.07
CA SER A 129 -16.21 32.66 8.43
C SER A 129 -17.04 31.67 7.59
N ILE A 130 -18.20 31.25 8.10
CA ILE A 130 -19.17 30.39 7.39
C ILE A 130 -19.71 31.10 6.14
N ALA A 131 -20.24 32.32 6.31
CA ALA A 131 -20.79 33.10 5.21
C ALA A 131 -19.75 33.38 4.12
N TRP A 132 -18.50 33.67 4.51
CA TRP A 132 -17.38 33.83 3.58
C TRP A 132 -17.10 32.53 2.81
N GLY A 133 -17.03 31.41 3.50
CA GLY A 133 -16.81 30.09 2.89
C GLY A 133 -17.88 29.73 1.87
N ASP A 134 -19.16 29.98 2.17
CA ASP A 134 -20.26 29.70 1.24
C ASP A 134 -20.19 30.56 -0.02
N LYS A 135 -19.76 31.82 0.09
CA LYS A 135 -19.60 32.72 -1.05
C LYS A 135 -18.55 32.24 -2.05
N ILE A 136 -17.45 31.62 -1.58
CA ILE A 136 -16.32 31.24 -2.43
C ILE A 136 -16.35 29.77 -2.86
N ARG A 137 -17.21 28.95 -2.25
CA ARG A 137 -17.23 27.48 -2.38
C ARG A 137 -17.25 27.01 -3.83
N ASP A 138 -18.09 27.63 -4.65
CA ASP A 138 -18.22 27.24 -6.06
C ASP A 138 -17.05 27.74 -6.92
N GLY A 139 -16.37 28.81 -6.49
CA GLY A 139 -15.21 29.40 -7.15
C GLY A 139 -13.86 28.79 -6.76
N LEU A 140 -13.76 28.05 -5.65
CA LEU A 140 -12.51 27.46 -5.15
C LEU A 140 -12.61 25.93 -5.05
N SER A 141 -11.95 25.23 -5.98
CA SER A 141 -11.90 23.75 -6.01
C SER A 141 -11.35 23.15 -4.71
N ASP A 142 -10.35 23.78 -4.12
CA ASP A 142 -9.63 23.25 -2.95
C ASP A 142 -10.53 23.20 -1.71
N LEU A 143 -11.45 24.15 -1.57
CA LEU A 143 -12.44 24.15 -0.50
C LEU A 143 -13.38 22.95 -0.66
N ARG A 144 -13.90 22.71 -1.87
CA ARG A 144 -14.76 21.55 -2.17
C ARG A 144 -14.01 20.23 -1.97
N PHE A 145 -12.74 20.17 -2.35
CA PHE A 145 -11.89 18.98 -2.15
C PHE A 145 -11.65 18.68 -0.67
N THR A 146 -11.23 19.69 0.11
CA THR A 146 -10.97 19.52 1.54
C THR A 146 -12.23 19.15 2.33
N ASP A 147 -13.39 19.70 1.98
CA ASP A 147 -14.67 19.34 2.61
C ASP A 147 -15.12 17.92 2.26
N ALA A 148 -14.84 17.45 1.04
CA ALA A 148 -15.11 16.07 0.66
C ALA A 148 -14.18 15.06 1.37
N GLY A 149 -12.93 15.44 1.64
CA GLY A 149 -11.89 14.55 2.20
C GLY A 149 -11.80 14.51 3.74
N ARG A 150 -12.39 15.48 4.45
CA ARG A 150 -12.25 15.61 5.92
C ARG A 150 -13.07 14.58 6.70
N VAL A 151 -14.21 14.17 6.14
CA VAL A 151 -15.17 13.24 6.76
C VAL A 151 -15.20 11.95 5.96
N PRO A 152 -15.11 10.77 6.59
CA PRO A 152 -15.23 9.51 5.86
C PRO A 152 -16.54 9.45 5.07
N PHE A 153 -16.47 9.03 3.80
CA PHE A 153 -17.56 9.22 2.83
C PHE A 153 -18.95 8.74 3.29
N PRO A 154 -19.15 7.68 4.11
CA PRO A 154 -20.49 7.31 4.56
C PRO A 154 -21.14 8.32 5.52
N PHE A 155 -20.33 9.14 6.19
CA PHE A 155 -20.76 10.15 7.14
C PHE A 155 -20.80 11.56 6.53
N ALA A 156 -20.22 11.74 5.33
CA ALA A 156 -19.96 13.04 4.75
C ALA A 156 -21.22 13.86 4.50
N LYS A 157 -22.33 13.24 4.05
CA LYS A 157 -23.58 13.96 3.78
C LYS A 157 -24.13 14.69 5.01
N VAL A 158 -24.37 13.96 6.11
CA VAL A 158 -24.91 14.54 7.35
C VAL A 158 -23.99 15.64 7.90
N MET A 159 -22.69 15.44 7.81
CA MET A 159 -21.73 16.45 8.26
C MET A 159 -21.74 17.70 7.38
N ARG A 160 -21.80 17.58 6.05
CA ARG A 160 -21.89 18.74 5.14
C ARG A 160 -23.19 19.53 5.32
N GLU A 161 -24.29 18.85 5.63
CA GLU A 161 -25.58 19.50 5.91
C GLU A 161 -25.57 20.33 7.20
N LYS A 162 -24.70 20.00 8.16
CA LYS A 162 -24.65 20.62 9.50
C LYS A 162 -23.45 21.53 9.75
N PHE A 163 -22.33 21.27 9.08
CA PHE A 163 -21.08 21.95 9.34
C PHE A 163 -20.49 22.51 8.05
N ASN A 164 -20.31 23.82 8.03
CA ASN A 164 -19.43 24.50 7.10
C ASN A 164 -18.18 24.95 7.86
N LEU A 165 -17.10 24.16 7.79
CA LEU A 165 -15.85 24.45 8.51
C LEU A 165 -14.78 25.07 7.61
N CYS A 166 -15.17 26.05 6.81
CA CYS A 166 -14.22 26.84 6.03
C CYS A 166 -13.20 27.48 6.97
N SER A 167 -11.92 27.18 6.78
CA SER A 167 -10.83 27.70 7.60
C SER A 167 -10.31 28.98 6.97
N VAL A 168 -10.65 30.12 7.57
CA VAL A 168 -10.22 31.44 7.13
C VAL A 168 -9.62 32.19 8.31
N VAL A 169 -8.44 32.78 8.12
CA VAL A 169 -7.67 33.44 9.17
C VAL A 169 -7.12 34.77 8.67
N THR A 170 -7.02 35.73 9.57
CA THR A 170 -6.60 37.12 9.30
C THR A 170 -5.30 37.51 9.96
N ALA A 171 -4.90 36.83 11.03
CA ALA A 171 -3.68 37.15 11.78
C ALA A 171 -3.11 35.92 12.50
N SER A 172 -1.83 36.03 12.88
CA SER A 172 -1.12 35.07 13.73
C SER A 172 -0.30 35.80 14.80
N GLN A 173 -0.24 35.21 16.00
CA GLN A 173 0.55 35.68 17.14
C GLN A 173 0.96 34.49 18.01
N GLY A 174 2.27 34.34 18.29
CA GLY A 174 2.79 33.15 18.96
C GLY A 174 2.38 31.86 18.22
N PRO A 175 1.75 30.88 18.91
CA PRO A 175 1.17 29.71 18.28
C PRO A 175 -0.33 29.86 17.95
N MET A 176 -0.89 31.07 17.96
CA MET A 176 -2.32 31.29 17.76
C MET A 176 -2.66 31.88 16.39
N LEU A 177 -3.87 31.56 15.91
CA LEU A 177 -4.47 32.12 14.71
C LEU A 177 -5.79 32.82 15.03
N ARG A 178 -6.03 33.95 14.38
CA ARG A 178 -7.29 34.71 14.46
C ARG A 178 -8.13 34.51 13.21
N ASP A 179 -9.39 34.13 13.35
CA ASP A 179 -10.33 34.00 12.23
C ASP A 179 -10.95 35.35 11.78
N LEU A 180 -11.97 35.32 10.91
CA LEU A 180 -12.72 36.52 10.49
C LEU A 180 -13.68 37.03 11.57
N ASP A 181 -14.12 36.17 12.47
CA ASP A 181 -15.03 36.49 13.56
C ASP A 181 -14.28 37.07 14.78
N GLY A 182 -12.95 37.10 14.73
CA GLY A 182 -12.07 37.64 15.77
C GLY A 182 -11.67 36.62 16.84
N ASN A 183 -12.02 35.35 16.66
CA ASN A 183 -11.68 34.30 17.62
C ASN A 183 -10.23 33.88 17.47
N TRP A 184 -9.54 33.72 18.60
CA TRP A 184 -8.19 33.16 18.66
C TRP A 184 -8.22 31.67 18.99
N SER A 185 -7.43 30.90 18.26
CA SER A 185 -7.31 29.45 18.42
C SER A 185 -5.85 29.00 18.43
N LEU A 186 -5.54 27.96 19.20
CA LEU A 186 -4.20 27.34 19.18
C LEU A 186 -4.01 26.60 17.86
N ASP A 187 -3.00 26.98 17.09
CA ASP A 187 -2.64 26.31 15.85
C ASP A 187 -1.75 25.09 16.12
N VAL A 188 -2.33 23.92 15.90
CA VAL A 188 -1.56 22.66 15.90
C VAL A 188 -1.38 22.13 14.48
N THR A 189 -1.69 22.93 13.45
CA THR A 189 -1.40 22.60 12.05
C THR A 189 0.06 22.88 11.70
N GLY A 190 0.69 23.83 12.39
CA GLY A 190 2.07 24.26 12.17
C GLY A 190 2.35 24.70 10.73
N SER A 191 1.33 25.23 10.03
CA SER A 191 1.37 25.53 8.59
C SER A 191 1.94 24.36 7.77
N TYR A 192 1.42 23.15 8.02
CA TYR A 192 1.83 21.91 7.35
C TYR A 192 3.32 21.56 7.50
N GLY A 193 3.97 22.07 8.56
CA GLY A 193 5.38 21.83 8.86
C GLY A 193 6.31 22.99 8.53
N VAL A 194 5.81 24.05 7.88
CA VAL A 194 6.60 25.27 7.59
C VAL A 194 7.03 25.97 8.87
N ASN A 195 6.12 26.10 9.85
CA ASN A 195 6.37 26.94 11.01
C ASN A 195 7.16 26.18 12.09
N VAL A 196 8.49 26.20 12.02
CA VAL A 196 9.37 25.57 13.04
C VAL A 196 9.56 26.48 14.25
N ALA A 197 9.96 27.72 14.01
CA ALA A 197 10.37 28.65 15.05
C ALA A 197 9.23 29.49 15.68
N GLY A 198 8.02 29.47 15.11
CA GLY A 198 6.89 30.31 15.54
C GLY A 198 6.60 31.46 14.56
N TYR A 199 5.34 31.85 14.43
CA TYR A 199 4.90 32.78 13.37
C TYR A 199 5.59 34.14 13.43
N ASP A 200 5.80 34.66 14.63
CA ASP A 200 6.44 35.96 14.84
C ASP A 200 7.88 35.96 14.32
N GLN A 201 8.63 34.88 14.56
CA GLN A 201 9.99 34.75 14.07
C GLN A 201 10.07 34.71 12.53
N TYR A 202 9.12 34.04 11.86
CA TYR A 202 9.07 34.04 10.39
C TYR A 202 8.71 35.42 9.82
N LYS A 203 7.79 36.16 10.46
CA LYS A 203 7.46 37.54 10.04
C LYS A 203 8.69 38.43 10.10
N GLU A 204 9.48 38.33 11.18
CA GLU A 204 10.73 39.06 11.32
C GLU A 204 11.79 38.66 10.26
N TRP A 205 11.94 37.36 9.97
CA TRP A 205 12.87 36.90 8.92
C TRP A 205 12.48 37.38 7.53
N MET A 206 11.18 37.39 7.22
CA MET A 206 10.69 37.94 5.96
C MET A 206 10.99 39.43 5.87
N GLU A 207 10.68 40.21 6.91
CA GLU A 207 10.92 41.66 6.92
C GLU A 207 12.41 42.00 6.72
N ARG A 208 13.30 41.41 7.53
CA ARG A 208 14.75 41.66 7.41
C ARG A 208 15.31 41.15 6.09
N GLY A 209 14.89 39.96 5.66
CA GLY A 209 15.32 39.38 4.41
C GLY A 209 14.90 40.20 3.20
N TRP A 210 13.69 40.76 3.20
CA TRP A 210 13.19 41.64 2.14
C TRP A 210 13.92 42.98 2.13
N GLU A 211 14.19 43.56 3.30
CA GLU A 211 14.97 44.80 3.41
C GLU A 211 16.37 44.65 2.76
N ARG A 212 17.02 43.48 2.88
CA ARG A 212 18.34 43.21 2.26
C ARG A 212 18.32 43.11 0.74
N VAL A 213 17.16 42.87 0.12
CA VAL A 213 17.02 42.61 -1.33
C VAL A 213 16.08 43.59 -2.03
N LYS A 214 15.51 44.56 -1.29
CA LYS A 214 14.43 45.44 -1.77
C LYS A 214 14.81 46.22 -3.02
N ASP A 215 16.07 46.64 -3.14
CA ASP A 215 16.55 47.47 -4.25
C ASP A 215 16.52 46.69 -5.59
N LEU A 216 16.60 45.35 -5.54
CA LEU A 216 16.48 44.50 -6.72
C LEU A 216 15.01 44.30 -7.14
N GLY A 217 14.07 44.29 -6.18
CA GLY A 217 12.65 44.09 -6.47
C GLY A 217 12.33 42.69 -7.03
N PRO A 218 11.45 42.59 -8.06
CA PRO A 218 10.96 41.31 -8.60
C PRO A 218 11.81 40.77 -9.78
N VAL A 219 13.05 41.23 -9.96
CA VAL A 219 13.89 40.81 -11.10
C VAL A 219 14.09 39.28 -11.12
N LEU A 220 13.96 38.68 -12.31
CA LEU A 220 14.11 37.25 -12.57
C LEU A 220 15.20 36.99 -13.62
N GLY A 221 15.89 35.86 -13.52
CA GLY A 221 16.96 35.44 -14.44
C GLY A 221 18.35 35.61 -13.83
N PRO A 222 18.86 36.85 -13.65
CA PRO A 222 20.06 37.12 -12.86
C PRO A 222 19.86 36.77 -11.37
N LEU A 223 20.94 36.43 -10.67
CA LEU A 223 20.92 36.10 -9.24
C LEU A 223 21.31 37.31 -8.38
N HIS A 224 20.62 37.50 -7.25
CA HIS A 224 21.09 38.41 -6.20
C HIS A 224 22.31 37.81 -5.46
N PRO A 225 23.31 38.61 -5.05
CA PRO A 225 24.52 38.09 -4.38
C PRO A 225 24.26 37.23 -3.13
N ILE A 226 23.16 37.47 -2.42
CA ILE A 226 22.74 36.70 -1.23
C ILE A 226 22.61 35.19 -1.49
N VAL A 227 22.39 34.78 -2.74
CA VAL A 227 22.30 33.37 -3.14
C VAL A 227 23.60 32.62 -2.82
N ALA A 228 24.76 33.28 -2.93
CA ALA A 228 26.05 32.66 -2.62
C ALA A 228 26.16 32.25 -1.14
N GLU A 229 25.69 33.10 -0.24
CA GLU A 229 25.67 32.84 1.21
C GLU A 229 24.69 31.70 1.55
N ASN A 230 23.50 31.70 0.93
CA ASN A 230 22.54 30.61 1.09
C ASN A 230 23.12 29.26 0.64
N ILE A 231 23.81 29.24 -0.50
CA ILE A 231 24.49 28.03 -1.00
C ILE A 231 25.54 27.56 0.01
N ALA A 232 26.37 28.45 0.54
CA ALA A 232 27.40 28.09 1.51
C ALA A 232 26.81 27.45 2.78
N MET A 233 25.74 28.03 3.34
CA MET A 233 25.07 27.48 4.51
C MET A 233 24.37 26.15 4.21
N LEU A 234 23.66 26.04 3.08
CA LEU A 234 23.00 24.80 2.66
C LEU A 234 24.00 23.65 2.44
N LYS A 235 25.18 23.94 1.87
CA LYS A 235 26.28 22.97 1.75
C LYS A 235 26.83 22.57 3.11
N SER A 236 26.99 23.52 4.04
CA SER A 236 27.41 23.23 5.41
C SER A 236 26.42 22.33 6.15
N ILE A 237 25.12 22.55 5.97
CA ILE A 237 24.05 21.74 6.57
C ILE A 237 24.00 20.34 5.95
N SER A 238 23.89 20.28 4.62
CA SER A 238 23.71 19.02 3.89
C SER A 238 24.97 18.16 3.83
N LYS A 239 26.16 18.78 3.99
CA LYS A 239 27.48 18.17 3.74
C LYS A 239 27.68 17.71 2.29
N LEU A 240 27.05 18.40 1.33
CA LEU A 240 27.09 18.10 -0.10
C LEU A 240 27.71 19.23 -0.93
N ASP A 241 27.97 18.95 -2.21
CA ASP A 241 28.82 19.77 -3.07
C ASP A 241 28.08 20.91 -3.76
N GLU A 242 26.84 20.66 -4.21
CA GLU A 242 26.07 21.56 -5.06
C GLU A 242 24.62 21.71 -4.60
N VAL A 243 23.99 22.83 -4.98
CA VAL A 243 22.64 23.24 -4.58
C VAL A 243 21.88 23.75 -5.79
N SER A 244 20.60 23.40 -5.90
CA SER A 244 19.67 23.95 -6.90
C SER A 244 18.35 24.36 -6.26
N PHE A 245 17.75 25.45 -6.76
CA PHE A 245 16.52 26.05 -6.24
C PHE A 245 15.34 25.86 -7.20
N HIS A 246 14.18 25.54 -6.62
CA HIS A 246 12.91 25.22 -7.28
C HIS A 246 11.75 25.91 -6.53
N MET A 247 10.52 25.84 -7.06
CA MET A 247 9.37 26.55 -6.47
C MET A 247 8.65 25.77 -5.38
N SER A 248 8.86 24.46 -5.31
CA SER A 248 8.23 23.61 -4.32
C SER A 248 9.05 22.37 -4.02
N GLY A 249 8.75 21.71 -2.89
CA GLY A 249 9.31 20.40 -2.59
C GLY A 249 9.00 19.35 -3.67
N THR A 250 7.81 19.39 -4.28
CA THR A 250 7.45 18.50 -5.41
C THR A 250 8.42 18.68 -6.58
N GLU A 251 8.70 19.92 -6.97
CA GLU A 251 9.65 20.21 -8.06
C GLU A 251 11.08 19.79 -7.71
N ALA A 252 11.49 19.99 -6.47
CA ALA A 252 12.83 19.58 -6.04
C ALA A 252 12.99 18.05 -6.01
N VAL A 253 11.95 17.29 -5.66
CA VAL A 253 11.91 15.82 -5.82
C VAL A 253 11.97 15.44 -7.31
N MET A 254 11.19 16.10 -8.17
CA MET A 254 11.22 15.88 -9.62
C MET A 254 12.63 16.13 -10.19
N ALA A 255 13.29 17.20 -9.76
CA ALA A 255 14.64 17.55 -10.14
C ALA A 255 15.64 16.48 -9.68
N ALA A 256 15.62 16.10 -8.40
CA ALA A 256 16.52 15.08 -7.85
C ALA A 256 16.41 13.74 -8.60
N ILE A 257 15.19 13.27 -8.87
CA ILE A 257 14.95 12.02 -9.62
C ILE A 257 15.40 12.15 -11.08
N ARG A 258 15.13 13.29 -11.74
CA ARG A 258 15.59 13.52 -13.11
C ARG A 258 17.11 13.53 -13.20
N LEU A 259 17.78 14.18 -12.26
CA LEU A 259 19.24 14.22 -12.18
C LEU A 259 19.84 12.84 -11.89
N ALA A 260 19.25 12.07 -10.98
CA ALA A 260 19.67 10.71 -10.72
C ALA A 260 19.56 9.82 -11.97
N ARG A 261 18.44 9.89 -12.70
CA ARG A 261 18.26 9.16 -13.97
C ARG A 261 19.27 9.62 -15.03
N PHE A 262 19.47 10.94 -15.14
CA PHE A 262 20.41 11.51 -16.09
C PHE A 262 21.83 10.99 -15.83
N ASN A 263 22.32 11.10 -14.59
CA ASN A 263 23.71 10.78 -14.27
C ASN A 263 23.99 9.28 -14.16
N THR A 264 23.01 8.45 -13.76
CA THR A 264 23.19 6.99 -13.70
C THR A 264 22.88 6.27 -15.01
N GLY A 265 22.10 6.89 -15.91
CA GLY A 265 21.58 6.23 -17.11
C GLY A 265 20.50 5.17 -16.84
N ARG A 266 20.11 4.98 -15.56
CA ARG A 266 19.12 3.99 -15.13
C ARG A 266 17.72 4.59 -15.14
N LYS A 267 16.69 3.74 -15.18
CA LYS A 267 15.30 4.18 -15.47
C LYS A 267 14.42 4.21 -14.23
N SER A 268 14.47 3.16 -13.43
CA SER A 268 13.51 2.95 -12.34
C SER A 268 13.94 3.70 -11.08
N ILE A 269 12.99 4.12 -10.27
CA ILE A 269 13.25 4.54 -8.89
C ILE A 269 12.60 3.55 -7.93
N VAL A 270 13.11 3.51 -6.70
CA VAL A 270 12.49 2.80 -5.59
C VAL A 270 11.97 3.82 -4.58
N CYS A 271 10.71 3.67 -4.21
CA CYS A 271 10.05 4.44 -3.14
C CYS A 271 9.49 3.46 -2.11
N PHE A 272 9.13 3.96 -0.91
CA PHE A 272 8.59 3.14 0.16
C PHE A 272 7.10 3.36 0.39
N ALA A 273 6.39 2.31 0.77
CA ALA A 273 4.95 2.36 1.01
C ALA A 273 4.59 3.34 2.14
N GLY A 274 3.60 4.20 1.90
CA GLY A 274 3.18 5.22 2.85
C GLY A 274 3.93 6.56 2.75
N ALA A 275 4.99 6.64 1.94
CA ALA A 275 5.72 7.87 1.71
C ALA A 275 4.87 8.88 0.93
N TYR A 276 5.10 10.17 1.19
CA TYR A 276 4.59 11.26 0.36
C TYR A 276 5.76 12.09 -0.14
N HIS A 277 5.91 12.15 -1.46
CA HIS A 277 7.02 12.82 -2.15
C HIS A 277 6.53 13.97 -3.06
N GLY A 278 5.36 14.54 -2.73
CA GLY A 278 4.63 15.46 -3.60
C GLY A 278 3.57 14.75 -4.43
N TRP A 279 2.88 15.53 -5.26
CA TRP A 279 1.74 15.08 -6.07
C TRP A 279 2.10 14.77 -7.53
N TRP A 280 3.38 14.77 -7.86
CA TRP A 280 3.83 14.45 -9.21
C TRP A 280 3.58 12.96 -9.53
N ASP A 281 2.97 12.69 -10.69
CA ASP A 281 2.64 11.34 -11.18
C ASP A 281 3.81 10.35 -11.25
N GLY A 282 5.07 10.79 -11.13
CA GLY A 282 6.22 9.88 -11.09
C GLY A 282 6.41 9.18 -9.75
N VAL A 283 5.84 9.73 -8.67
CA VAL A 283 6.05 9.27 -7.29
C VAL A 283 4.73 9.02 -6.54
N GLN A 284 3.59 9.04 -7.25
CA GLN A 284 2.25 8.81 -6.67
C GLN A 284 1.57 7.55 -7.25
N PRO A 285 2.04 6.32 -6.92
CA PRO A 285 1.49 5.07 -7.46
C PRO A 285 0.11 4.69 -6.90
N GLY A 286 -0.36 5.38 -5.87
CA GLY A 286 -1.62 5.11 -5.17
C GLY A 286 -2.77 6.03 -5.58
N LEU A 287 -3.65 6.29 -4.62
CA LEU A 287 -4.79 7.20 -4.80
C LEU A 287 -4.34 8.59 -5.25
N GLY A 288 -5.12 9.20 -6.14
CA GLY A 288 -4.92 10.58 -6.63
C GLY A 288 -4.11 10.70 -7.92
N SER A 289 -3.61 9.60 -8.49
CA SER A 289 -3.13 9.56 -9.88
C SER A 289 -3.92 8.51 -10.68
N GLU A 290 -4.33 8.88 -11.89
CA GLU A 290 -4.96 7.97 -12.86
C GLU A 290 -3.92 7.26 -13.74
N ARG A 291 -2.64 7.67 -13.66
CA ARG A 291 -1.56 7.15 -14.51
C ARG A 291 -1.02 5.83 -13.98
N GLU A 292 -0.83 4.86 -14.88
CA GLU A 292 -0.04 3.68 -14.55
C GLU A 292 1.45 4.04 -14.48
N ILE A 293 2.09 3.79 -13.33
CA ILE A 293 3.52 4.06 -13.12
C ILE A 293 4.31 2.76 -13.26
N LYS A 294 5.16 2.69 -14.28
CA LYS A 294 6.00 1.50 -14.58
C LYS A 294 7.45 1.65 -14.12
N ASP A 295 7.86 2.89 -13.84
CA ASP A 295 9.23 3.30 -13.57
C ASP A 295 9.45 3.70 -12.09
N CYS A 296 8.51 3.39 -11.21
CA CYS A 296 8.58 3.56 -9.76
C CYS A 296 8.15 2.25 -9.09
N VAL A 297 9.07 1.65 -8.33
CA VAL A 297 8.82 0.40 -7.61
C VAL A 297 8.59 0.71 -6.14
N THR A 298 7.39 0.42 -5.65
CA THR A 298 7.02 0.66 -4.25
C THR A 298 7.35 -0.55 -3.39
N LEU A 299 8.34 -0.43 -2.52
CA LEU A 299 8.73 -1.49 -1.58
C LEU A 299 8.16 -1.25 -0.18
N LYS A 300 8.14 -2.30 0.63
CA LYS A 300 7.83 -2.18 2.06
C LYS A 300 8.94 -1.45 2.79
N ASP A 301 8.55 -0.50 3.63
CA ASP A 301 9.45 0.20 4.55
C ASP A 301 9.85 -0.72 5.71
N VAL A 302 11.04 -0.54 6.30
CA VAL A 302 11.52 -1.33 7.45
C VAL A 302 11.46 -2.85 7.23
N ASP A 303 11.69 -3.34 6.00
CA ASP A 303 11.64 -4.77 5.63
C ASP A 303 12.96 -5.22 4.98
N SER A 304 13.52 -6.34 5.45
CA SER A 304 14.77 -6.90 4.93
C SER A 304 14.64 -7.41 3.49
N ALA A 305 13.45 -7.85 3.07
CA ALA A 305 13.21 -8.26 1.68
C ALA A 305 13.36 -7.07 0.72
N SER A 306 13.04 -5.85 1.17
CA SER A 306 13.23 -4.63 0.39
C SER A 306 14.70 -4.34 0.11
N LEU A 307 15.57 -4.54 1.11
CA LEU A 307 17.02 -4.43 0.93
C LEU A 307 17.54 -5.44 -0.11
N GLU A 308 17.08 -6.68 -0.05
CA GLU A 308 17.47 -7.70 -1.03
C GLU A 308 16.92 -7.41 -2.43
N ALA A 309 15.69 -6.93 -2.55
CA ALA A 309 15.12 -6.51 -3.83
C ALA A 309 15.94 -5.39 -4.48
N ILE A 310 16.37 -4.38 -3.71
CA ILE A 310 17.23 -3.30 -4.19
C ILE A 310 18.55 -3.87 -4.73
N ARG A 311 19.21 -4.79 -4.01
CA ARG A 311 20.44 -5.44 -4.49
C ARG A 311 20.25 -6.14 -5.84
N ARG A 312 19.13 -6.86 -5.99
CA ARG A 312 18.80 -7.58 -7.23
C ARG A 312 18.40 -6.65 -8.38
N MET A 313 18.03 -5.40 -8.09
CA MET A 313 17.63 -4.39 -9.05
C MET A 313 18.72 -3.36 -9.36
N LYS A 314 19.94 -3.53 -8.84
CA LYS A 314 21.03 -2.52 -8.92
C LYS A 314 21.28 -1.94 -10.32
N ASN A 315 21.15 -2.75 -11.37
CA ASN A 315 21.39 -2.32 -12.75
C ASN A 315 20.25 -1.47 -13.34
N ASP A 316 19.07 -1.46 -12.73
CA ASP A 316 17.86 -0.81 -13.25
C ASP A 316 17.43 0.42 -12.44
N VAL A 317 17.93 0.56 -11.20
CA VAL A 317 17.51 1.59 -10.23
C VAL A 317 18.43 2.80 -10.27
N ALA A 318 17.86 3.94 -10.68
CA ALA A 318 18.52 5.23 -10.71
C ALA A 318 18.65 5.87 -9.33
N ALA A 319 17.70 5.62 -8.43
CA ALA A 319 17.74 6.13 -7.07
C ALA A 319 16.79 5.35 -6.15
N VAL A 320 17.13 5.34 -4.86
CA VAL A 320 16.21 5.01 -3.77
C VAL A 320 15.78 6.31 -3.09
N VAL A 321 14.48 6.57 -3.00
CA VAL A 321 13.91 7.78 -2.40
C VAL A 321 13.25 7.41 -1.08
N VAL A 322 13.67 8.08 0.00
CA VAL A 322 13.18 7.87 1.36
C VAL A 322 12.59 9.16 1.89
N ASN A 323 11.43 9.10 2.54
CA ASN A 323 10.94 10.21 3.36
C ASN A 323 11.14 9.86 4.84
N PRO A 324 12.12 10.43 5.56
CA PRO A 324 12.44 10.02 6.93
C PRO A 324 11.29 10.20 7.94
N ILE A 325 10.27 11.02 7.65
CA ILE A 325 9.08 11.15 8.50
C ILE A 325 8.25 9.85 8.55
N GLN A 326 8.49 8.90 7.66
CA GLN A 326 7.86 7.57 7.68
C GLN A 326 8.26 6.76 8.91
N SER A 327 9.35 7.10 9.59
CA SER A 327 9.67 6.56 10.92
C SER A 327 8.49 6.63 11.90
N PHE A 328 7.62 7.62 11.73
CA PHE A 328 6.43 7.83 12.55
C PHE A 328 5.20 7.01 12.10
N HIS A 329 5.19 6.45 10.88
CA HIS A 329 4.06 5.68 10.33
C HIS A 329 4.52 4.71 9.23
N PRO A 330 5.48 3.80 9.50
CA PRO A 330 6.07 2.98 8.46
C PRO A 330 5.01 2.09 7.79
N ASN A 331 5.08 1.94 6.47
CA ASN A 331 4.13 1.18 5.65
C ASN A 331 2.66 1.67 5.72
N SER A 332 2.40 2.84 6.30
CA SER A 332 1.07 3.42 6.43
C SER A 332 1.05 4.79 5.77
N PRO A 333 -0.07 5.22 5.16
CA PRO A 333 -0.17 6.60 4.69
C PRO A 333 -0.04 7.58 5.87
N PRO A 334 0.30 8.85 5.60
CA PRO A 334 0.26 9.90 6.60
C PRO A 334 -1.02 9.83 7.44
N PRO A 335 -0.93 9.84 8.79
CA PRO A 335 -2.10 9.78 9.63
C PRO A 335 -3.13 10.85 9.26
N SER A 336 -4.38 10.42 9.05
CA SER A 336 -5.52 11.27 8.69
C SER A 336 -6.79 10.75 9.37
N ASP A 337 -7.81 11.59 9.52
CA ASP A 337 -9.12 11.16 10.00
C ASP A 337 -9.88 10.34 8.93
N ALA A 338 -9.57 10.54 7.64
CA ALA A 338 -10.17 9.77 6.55
C ALA A 338 -9.86 8.26 6.63
N ILE A 339 -8.68 7.89 7.14
CA ILE A 339 -8.27 6.49 7.30
C ILE A 339 -8.92 5.81 8.51
N LEU A 340 -9.56 6.56 9.42
CA LEU A 340 -10.29 6.01 10.57
C LEU A 340 -11.61 5.33 10.18
N LEU A 341 -11.99 5.36 8.88
CA LEU A 341 -13.13 4.62 8.35
C LEU A 341 -13.08 3.14 8.74
N THR A 342 -11.88 2.53 8.77
CA THR A 342 -11.74 1.09 8.95
C THR A 342 -11.89 0.63 10.39
N SER A 343 -12.26 1.53 11.32
CA SER A 343 -12.31 1.27 12.78
C SER A 343 -10.97 0.81 13.38
N ASP A 344 -9.89 0.84 12.62
CA ASP A 344 -8.58 0.41 13.10
C ASP A 344 -7.88 1.53 13.87
N ILE A 345 -6.99 1.09 14.76
CA ILE A 345 -6.10 1.96 15.53
C ILE A 345 -4.98 2.40 14.60
N ARG A 346 -4.67 3.71 14.60
CA ARG A 346 -3.50 4.25 13.89
C ARG A 346 -2.23 3.53 14.32
N LYS A 347 -1.42 3.12 13.34
CA LYS A 347 -0.13 2.46 13.57
C LYS A 347 0.97 3.50 13.52
N THR A 348 1.18 4.18 14.63
CA THR A 348 2.32 5.08 14.84
C THR A 348 3.24 4.47 15.87
N LEU A 349 4.55 4.56 15.61
CA LEU A 349 5.58 3.99 16.44
C LEU A 349 6.54 5.10 16.88
N ASP A 350 6.94 5.06 18.14
CA ASP A 350 8.17 5.71 18.58
C ASP A 350 9.31 4.71 18.35
N ALA A 351 10.07 4.92 17.26
CA ALA A 351 11.02 3.94 16.77
C ALA A 351 12.30 4.60 16.21
N HIS A 352 12.79 5.65 16.87
CA HIS A 352 14.03 6.33 16.45
C HIS A 352 15.18 5.35 16.19
N ALA A 353 15.59 4.58 17.20
CA ALA A 353 16.72 3.66 17.08
C ALA A 353 16.51 2.53 16.05
N PRO A 354 15.37 1.81 16.02
CA PRO A 354 15.10 0.82 14.98
C PRO A 354 15.12 1.39 13.56
N TYR A 355 14.57 2.59 13.37
CA TYR A 355 14.52 3.23 12.06
C TYR A 355 15.89 3.75 11.62
N ALA A 356 16.69 4.31 12.56
CA ALA A 356 18.08 4.67 12.30
C ALA A 356 18.89 3.47 11.80
N GLN A 357 18.78 2.32 12.48
CA GLN A 357 19.44 1.07 12.06
C GLN A 357 18.96 0.57 10.69
N TRP A 358 17.69 0.79 10.35
CA TRP A 358 17.18 0.47 9.01
C TRP A 358 17.77 1.41 7.95
N LEU A 359 17.82 2.72 8.21
CA LEU A 359 18.43 3.70 7.31
C LEU A 359 19.92 3.42 7.09
N THR A 360 20.67 3.04 8.13
CA THR A 360 22.08 2.64 8.02
C THR A 360 22.25 1.46 7.07
N ARG A 361 21.45 0.39 7.25
CA ARG A 361 21.49 -0.78 6.37
C ARG A 361 21.07 -0.44 4.94
N LEU A 362 20.10 0.45 4.75
CA LEU A 362 19.70 0.92 3.44
C LEU A 362 20.83 1.69 2.75
N ARG A 363 21.49 2.61 3.48
CA ARG A 363 22.67 3.35 3.00
C ARG A 363 23.79 2.42 2.59
N GLU A 364 24.11 1.40 3.39
CA GLU A 364 25.11 0.39 3.05
C GLU A 364 24.76 -0.35 1.75
N VAL A 365 23.50 -0.75 1.57
CA VAL A 365 23.03 -1.41 0.34
C VAL A 365 23.13 -0.49 -0.88
N CYS A 366 22.69 0.76 -0.74
CA CYS A 366 22.80 1.77 -1.79
C CYS A 366 24.26 1.99 -2.21
N THR A 367 25.17 2.12 -1.24
CA THR A 367 26.62 2.25 -1.51
C THR A 367 27.18 1.00 -2.20
N ALA A 368 26.90 -0.20 -1.69
CA ALA A 368 27.41 -1.45 -2.27
C ALA A 368 26.88 -1.72 -3.69
N CYS A 369 25.73 -1.14 -4.04
CA CYS A 369 25.12 -1.29 -5.35
C CYS A 369 25.36 -0.11 -6.29
N ASP A 370 26.11 0.91 -5.85
CA ASP A 370 26.28 2.17 -6.58
C ASP A 370 24.92 2.79 -6.98
N ILE A 371 23.97 2.84 -6.04
CA ILE A 371 22.65 3.44 -6.22
C ILE A 371 22.58 4.70 -5.36
N PRO A 372 22.31 5.88 -5.94
CA PRO A 372 22.05 7.10 -5.20
C PRO A 372 20.92 6.95 -4.18
N LEU A 373 21.18 7.31 -2.93
CA LEU A 373 20.17 7.47 -1.89
C LEU A 373 19.71 8.93 -1.84
N ILE A 374 18.40 9.14 -1.94
CA ILE A 374 17.77 10.45 -1.88
C ILE A 374 16.94 10.54 -0.60
N PHE A 375 17.23 11.54 0.24
CA PHE A 375 16.37 11.89 1.36
C PHE A 375 15.41 13.02 0.95
N ASP A 376 14.12 12.74 1.00
CA ASP A 376 13.06 13.75 0.96
C ASP A 376 12.86 14.32 2.36
N GLU A 377 13.54 15.43 2.61
CA GLU A 377 13.54 16.18 3.85
C GLU A 377 12.63 17.43 3.77
N VAL A 378 11.67 17.45 2.83
CA VAL A 378 10.72 18.57 2.69
C VAL A 378 9.84 18.73 3.95
N TYR A 379 9.66 17.67 4.74
CA TYR A 379 8.93 17.73 6.01
C TYR A 379 9.84 17.56 7.24
N SER A 380 10.83 16.67 7.19
CA SER A 380 11.72 16.37 8.32
C SER A 380 12.88 17.36 8.49
N GLY A 381 13.29 18.01 7.40
CA GLY A 381 14.40 18.95 7.37
C GLY A 381 14.10 20.14 8.26
N PHE A 382 15.06 20.49 9.12
CA PHE A 382 14.92 21.56 10.12
C PHE A 382 13.70 21.36 11.04
N ARG A 383 13.20 20.13 11.19
CA ARG A 383 12.10 19.81 12.12
C ARG A 383 12.60 18.90 13.21
N LEU A 384 13.30 17.84 12.82
CA LEU A 384 13.82 16.84 13.75
C LEU A 384 15.10 17.32 14.45
N ALA A 385 15.94 18.04 13.71
CA ALA A 385 17.17 18.67 14.18
C ALA A 385 17.54 19.84 13.24
N PRO A 386 18.44 20.75 13.63
CA PRO A 386 18.92 21.83 12.75
C PRO A 386 19.50 21.31 11.43
N GLY A 387 20.26 20.22 11.46
CA GLY A 387 20.78 19.51 10.28
C GLY A 387 19.80 18.55 9.61
N GLY A 388 18.53 18.56 10.01
CA GLY A 388 17.48 17.70 9.48
C GLY A 388 17.56 16.24 9.96
N ALA A 389 16.90 15.35 9.23
CA ALA A 389 16.85 13.92 9.49
C ALA A 389 18.22 13.26 9.32
N GLN A 390 19.10 13.78 8.45
CA GLN A 390 20.47 13.29 8.34
C GLN A 390 21.22 13.39 9.67
N GLU A 391 21.12 14.53 10.37
CA GLU A 391 21.67 14.69 11.73
C GLU A 391 20.91 13.81 12.72
N TYR A 392 19.58 13.85 12.70
CA TYR A 392 18.73 13.15 13.67
C TYR A 392 18.91 11.63 13.66
N PHE A 393 19.06 11.01 12.49
CA PHE A 393 19.28 9.57 12.35
C PHE A 393 20.75 9.17 12.16
N GLY A 394 21.65 10.13 11.97
CA GLY A 394 23.08 9.87 11.75
C GLY A 394 23.39 9.19 10.41
N VAL A 395 22.60 9.45 9.36
CA VAL A 395 22.78 8.83 8.03
C VAL A 395 22.82 9.91 6.95
N GLN A 396 23.85 9.87 6.11
CA GLN A 396 24.05 10.81 5.00
C GLN A 396 23.57 10.24 3.67
N ALA A 397 22.77 11.02 2.94
CA ALA A 397 22.29 10.72 1.59
C ALA A 397 23.27 11.22 0.52
N ASP A 398 23.06 10.80 -0.74
CA ASP A 398 23.81 11.33 -1.88
C ASP A 398 23.15 12.58 -2.48
N LEU A 399 21.83 12.68 -2.30
CA LEU A 399 21.00 13.83 -2.62
C LEU A 399 20.03 14.06 -1.46
N VAL A 400 19.77 15.32 -1.12
CA VAL A 400 18.76 15.69 -0.14
C VAL A 400 17.88 16.81 -0.70
N VAL A 401 16.57 16.67 -0.50
CA VAL A 401 15.58 17.64 -0.93
C VAL A 401 14.96 18.32 0.28
N TYR A 402 15.03 19.65 0.33
CA TYR A 402 14.37 20.48 1.32
C TYR A 402 13.24 21.30 0.71
N GLY A 403 12.36 21.82 1.56
CA GLY A 403 11.30 22.76 1.19
C GLY A 403 10.65 23.31 2.46
N LYS A 404 9.39 23.74 2.36
CA LYS A 404 8.62 24.26 3.50
C LYS A 404 9.40 25.33 4.28
N THR A 405 9.87 24.99 5.48
CA THR A 405 10.52 25.90 6.43
C THR A 405 11.77 26.59 5.88
N VAL A 406 12.54 25.92 5.01
CA VAL A 406 13.81 26.45 4.50
C VAL A 406 13.63 27.75 3.70
N GLY A 407 12.43 28.02 3.18
CA GLY A 407 12.12 29.26 2.47
C GLY A 407 11.91 30.47 3.38
N GLY A 408 12.12 30.34 4.69
CA GLY A 408 11.84 31.44 5.63
C GLY A 408 10.36 31.84 5.63
N GLY A 409 9.46 30.88 5.42
CA GLY A 409 8.01 31.10 5.36
C GLY A 409 7.44 31.24 3.95
N LEU A 410 8.30 31.28 2.91
CA LEU A 410 7.90 31.45 1.52
C LEU A 410 8.06 30.16 0.68
N PRO A 411 7.38 30.05 -0.48
CA PRO A 411 7.46 28.87 -1.35
C PRO A 411 8.87 28.62 -1.88
N VAL A 412 9.39 27.41 -1.66
CA VAL A 412 10.67 26.97 -2.22
C VAL A 412 10.78 25.45 -2.22
N GLY A 413 11.62 24.93 -3.11
CA GLY A 413 12.25 23.62 -3.02
C GLY A 413 13.75 23.75 -3.23
N VAL A 414 14.54 22.96 -2.51
CA VAL A 414 16.00 22.96 -2.61
C VAL A 414 16.46 21.52 -2.83
N CYS A 415 17.29 21.28 -3.83
CA CYS A 415 17.95 19.99 -4.01
C CYS A 415 19.46 20.20 -3.81
N CYS A 416 20.03 19.56 -2.79
CA CYS A 416 21.47 19.51 -2.54
C CYS A 416 21.97 18.12 -2.94
N GLY A 417 23.16 18.03 -3.54
CA GLY A 417 23.67 16.78 -4.08
C GLY A 417 25.19 16.73 -4.21
N LYS A 418 25.71 15.51 -4.33
CA LYS A 418 27.08 15.29 -4.79
C LYS A 418 27.28 15.87 -6.20
N LYS A 419 28.48 16.36 -6.48
CA LYS A 419 28.83 17.07 -7.71
C LYS A 419 28.54 16.28 -8.99
N ASP A 420 28.84 14.98 -8.98
CA ASP A 420 28.60 14.06 -10.09
C ASP A 420 27.11 13.82 -10.34
N LEU A 421 26.28 13.81 -9.30
CA LEU A 421 24.82 13.66 -9.40
C LEU A 421 24.08 14.95 -9.74
N MET A 422 24.70 16.12 -9.58
CA MET A 422 24.08 17.43 -9.85
C MET A 422 24.35 17.95 -11.26
N ARG A 423 25.16 17.23 -12.06
CA ARG A 423 25.42 17.58 -13.46
C ARG A 423 24.13 17.61 -14.27
N ARG A 424 24.02 18.65 -15.11
CA ARG A 424 22.83 18.94 -15.93
C ARG A 424 23.05 18.79 -17.43
N PHE A 425 24.28 18.60 -17.84
CA PHE A 425 24.65 18.36 -19.24
C PHE A 425 25.86 17.43 -19.27
N ASP A 426 26.02 16.76 -20.39
CA ASP A 426 27.17 15.91 -20.68
C ASP A 426 28.20 16.74 -21.47
N PRO A 427 29.43 16.94 -20.95
CA PRO A 427 30.47 17.71 -21.66
C PRO A 427 30.86 17.10 -23.01
N ASP A 428 30.81 15.78 -23.13
CA ASP A 428 31.20 15.05 -24.34
C ASP A 428 30.01 14.89 -25.30
N HIS A 429 28.78 15.04 -24.78
CA HIS A 429 27.55 14.94 -25.54
C HIS A 429 26.66 16.18 -25.29
N PRO A 430 26.95 17.34 -25.90
CA PRO A 430 26.34 18.62 -25.54
C PRO A 430 24.81 18.67 -25.68
N MET A 431 24.21 17.78 -26.49
CA MET A 431 22.75 17.65 -26.64
C MET A 431 22.09 16.76 -25.58
N ARG A 432 22.88 16.05 -24.77
CA ARG A 432 22.40 15.25 -23.63
C ARG A 432 22.31 16.16 -22.41
N VAL A 433 21.10 16.65 -22.16
CA VAL A 433 20.80 17.64 -21.11
C VAL A 433 19.65 17.18 -20.19
N ALA A 434 19.78 17.46 -18.90
CA ALA A 434 18.72 17.37 -17.91
C ALA A 434 18.01 18.72 -17.80
N TYR A 435 16.88 18.86 -18.51
CA TYR A 435 16.04 20.05 -18.43
C TYR A 435 15.36 20.17 -17.07
N VAL A 436 15.79 21.13 -16.26
CA VAL A 436 15.21 21.48 -14.95
C VAL A 436 15.18 23.01 -14.86
N ILE A 437 14.03 23.62 -15.07
CA ILE A 437 13.89 25.08 -15.20
C ILE A 437 12.70 25.56 -14.37
N GLY A 438 12.79 26.81 -13.90
CA GLY A 438 11.71 27.47 -13.15
C GLY A 438 11.88 28.98 -13.21
N THR A 439 10.85 29.70 -13.65
CA THR A 439 10.88 31.16 -13.84
C THR A 439 11.16 31.92 -12.55
N PHE A 440 10.58 31.46 -11.44
CA PHE A 440 10.70 32.08 -10.12
C PHE A 440 11.77 31.40 -9.24
N SER A 441 12.54 30.45 -9.77
CA SER A 441 13.63 29.82 -9.05
C SER A 441 14.61 30.89 -8.53
N ALA A 442 14.98 30.78 -7.25
CA ALA A 442 15.83 31.74 -6.56
C ALA A 442 15.30 33.20 -6.55
N HIS A 443 13.98 33.40 -6.50
CA HIS A 443 13.36 34.73 -6.36
C HIS A 443 13.99 35.54 -5.21
N PRO A 444 14.41 36.82 -5.41
CA PRO A 444 15.19 37.57 -4.44
C PRO A 444 14.58 37.62 -3.03
N HIS A 445 13.28 37.88 -2.93
CA HIS A 445 12.56 37.95 -1.64
C HIS A 445 12.47 36.60 -0.92
N VAL A 446 12.45 35.48 -1.65
CA VAL A 446 12.51 34.13 -1.06
C VAL A 446 13.92 33.85 -0.56
N MET A 447 14.94 34.25 -1.35
CA MET A 447 16.34 34.09 -0.96
C MET A 447 16.71 34.95 0.25
N GLY A 448 16.14 36.15 0.36
CA GLY A 448 16.25 37.02 1.54
C GLY A 448 15.70 36.37 2.81
N ALA A 449 14.45 35.92 2.79
CA ALA A 449 13.84 35.27 3.95
C ALA A 449 14.53 33.93 4.31
N MET A 450 14.93 33.15 3.29
CA MET A 450 15.72 31.93 3.47
C MET A 450 17.06 32.22 4.16
N ASN A 451 17.74 33.30 3.79
CA ASN A 451 19.04 33.64 4.37
C ASN A 451 18.95 33.87 5.88
N GLU A 452 17.97 34.65 6.32
CA GLU A 452 17.70 34.89 7.75
C GLU A 452 17.36 33.58 8.49
N PHE A 453 16.57 32.71 7.87
CA PHE A 453 16.28 31.37 8.41
C PHE A 453 17.54 30.51 8.52
N LEU A 454 18.41 30.50 7.50
CA LEU A 454 19.62 29.68 7.47
C LEU A 454 20.67 30.17 8.46
N HIS A 455 20.79 31.48 8.69
CA HIS A 455 21.61 32.02 9.77
C HIS A 455 21.14 31.49 11.13
N TRP A 456 19.83 31.51 11.38
CA TRP A 456 19.28 30.89 12.58
C TRP A 456 19.55 29.38 12.63
N ALA A 457 19.33 28.66 11.54
CA ALA A 457 19.50 27.20 11.51
C ALA A 457 20.96 26.75 11.71
N THR A 458 21.93 27.60 11.35
CA THR A 458 23.37 27.33 11.51
C THR A 458 23.96 27.92 12.79
N ASP A 459 23.18 28.68 13.56
CA ASP A 459 23.61 29.21 14.86
C ASP A 459 23.81 28.06 15.87
N PRO A 460 24.97 28.00 16.57
CA PRO A 460 25.25 26.94 17.54
C PRO A 460 24.21 26.82 18.68
N HIS A 461 23.60 27.94 19.09
CA HIS A 461 22.57 27.96 20.14
C HIS A 461 21.22 27.42 19.65
N THR A 462 21.00 27.30 18.34
CA THR A 462 19.75 26.77 17.80
C THR A 462 19.53 25.32 18.20
N ARG A 463 20.59 24.51 18.31
CA ARG A 463 20.48 23.12 18.77
C ARG A 463 19.78 23.01 20.12
N GLN A 464 20.17 23.85 21.08
CA GLN A 464 19.56 23.89 22.41
C GLN A 464 18.04 24.20 22.33
N ARG A 465 17.62 25.09 21.42
CA ARG A 465 16.18 25.40 21.22
C ARG A 465 15.39 24.19 20.72
N TYR A 466 15.97 23.35 19.86
CA TYR A 466 15.32 22.09 19.44
C TYR A 466 15.20 21.13 20.61
N ASP A 467 16.26 20.98 21.41
CA ASP A 467 16.26 20.07 22.56
C ASP A 467 15.19 20.49 23.58
N GLU A 468 15.14 21.77 23.95
CA GLU A 468 14.12 22.31 24.85
C GLU A 468 12.69 22.15 24.30
N ALA A 469 12.48 22.34 22.99
CA ALA A 469 11.15 22.17 22.39
C ALA A 469 10.73 20.69 22.35
N ASN A 470 11.67 19.79 22.05
CA ASN A 470 11.44 18.34 22.01
C ASN A 470 11.14 17.80 23.41
N GLU A 471 11.92 18.20 24.41
CA GLU A 471 11.71 17.84 25.83
C GLU A 471 10.35 18.33 26.32
N ARG A 472 9.98 19.58 26.04
CA ARG A 472 8.66 20.12 26.38
C ARG A 472 7.52 19.34 25.74
N CYS A 473 7.62 19.03 24.44
CA CYS A 473 6.60 18.26 23.74
C CYS A 473 6.46 16.84 24.32
N ALA A 474 7.59 16.17 24.60
CA ALA A 474 7.59 14.83 25.20
C ALA A 474 7.02 14.82 26.62
N ALA A 475 7.40 15.80 27.47
CA ALA A 475 6.88 15.95 28.82
C ALA A 475 5.37 16.21 28.83
N TRP A 476 4.90 17.11 27.94
CA TRP A 476 3.48 17.37 27.75
C TRP A 476 2.72 16.12 27.29
N ALA A 477 3.25 15.38 26.29
CA ALA A 477 2.64 14.15 25.80
C ALA A 477 2.52 13.08 26.90
N ALA A 478 3.54 12.95 27.76
CA ALA A 478 3.50 12.06 28.91
C ALA A 478 2.44 12.50 29.94
N SER A 479 2.36 13.80 30.26
CA SER A 479 1.38 14.35 31.19
C SER A 479 -0.06 14.13 30.70
N VAL A 480 -0.37 14.50 29.45
CA VAL A 480 -1.73 14.35 28.92
C VAL A 480 -2.17 12.88 28.82
N ASN A 481 -1.24 11.97 28.55
CA ASN A 481 -1.52 10.53 28.55
C ASN A 481 -1.89 10.02 29.94
N LYS A 482 -1.28 10.56 31.01
CA LYS A 482 -1.66 10.25 32.38
C LYS A 482 -3.09 10.71 32.66
N ASP A 483 -3.44 11.94 32.27
CA ASP A 483 -4.80 12.47 32.45
C ASP A 483 -5.85 11.68 31.66
N PHE A 484 -5.52 11.26 30.44
CA PHE A 484 -6.41 10.39 29.66
C PHE A 484 -6.66 9.07 30.36
N ALA A 485 -5.62 8.45 30.93
CA ALA A 485 -5.75 7.21 31.67
C ALA A 485 -6.60 7.38 32.95
N GLU A 486 -6.34 8.43 33.75
CA GLU A 486 -7.08 8.72 34.99
C GLU A 486 -8.57 8.99 34.72
N ARG A 487 -8.89 9.58 33.58
CA ARG A 487 -10.27 9.89 33.16
C ARG A 487 -10.92 8.80 32.32
N SER A 488 -10.24 7.66 32.12
CA SER A 488 -10.70 6.56 31.26
C SER A 488 -11.06 6.97 29.83
N LEU A 489 -10.37 7.97 29.29
CA LEU A 489 -10.52 8.44 27.91
C LEU A 489 -9.72 7.53 26.97
N PRO A 490 -10.30 7.02 25.87
CA PRO A 490 -9.66 6.01 25.01
C PRO A 490 -8.67 6.65 24.01
N LEU A 491 -7.83 7.56 24.48
CA LEU A 491 -6.91 8.34 23.68
C LEU A 491 -5.47 8.16 24.17
N ARG A 492 -4.52 8.29 23.25
CA ARG A 492 -3.11 8.38 23.57
C ARG A 492 -2.42 9.35 22.61
N VAL A 493 -1.67 10.30 23.14
CA VAL A 493 -0.75 11.13 22.34
C VAL A 493 0.58 10.40 22.19
N VAL A 494 1.12 10.43 20.99
CA VAL A 494 2.50 10.00 20.69
C VAL A 494 3.16 11.07 19.83
N ASN A 495 4.47 11.24 19.99
CA ASN A 495 5.23 12.26 19.31
C ASN A 495 6.57 11.74 18.76
N LEU A 496 7.07 12.45 17.75
CA LEU A 496 8.41 12.35 17.18
C LEU A 496 8.94 13.78 17.10
N ALA A 497 9.92 14.12 17.95
CA ALA A 497 10.27 15.52 18.19
C ALA A 497 9.01 16.33 18.53
N THR A 498 8.77 17.46 17.84
CA THR A 498 7.55 18.29 18.01
C THR A 498 6.38 17.93 17.08
N VAL A 499 6.50 16.85 16.30
CA VAL A 499 5.41 16.26 15.50
C VAL A 499 4.66 15.28 16.38
N TRP A 500 3.34 15.39 16.46
CA TRP A 500 2.55 14.50 17.31
C TRP A 500 1.23 14.08 16.66
N THR A 501 0.64 12.99 17.16
CA THR A 501 -0.66 12.48 16.70
C THR A 501 -1.45 11.92 17.88
N ILE A 502 -2.76 11.83 17.67
CA ILE A 502 -3.68 11.16 18.59
C ILE A 502 -3.95 9.75 18.08
N LEU A 503 -3.70 8.77 18.94
CA LEU A 503 -4.09 7.38 18.76
C LEU A 503 -5.36 7.11 19.54
N PHE A 504 -6.24 6.31 18.95
CA PHE A 504 -7.45 5.83 19.61
C PHE A 504 -7.20 4.44 20.15
N GLN A 505 -7.34 4.25 21.46
CA GLN A 505 -7.11 2.96 22.11
C GLN A 505 -8.27 1.99 21.91
N ARG A 506 -9.43 2.50 21.48
CA ARG A 506 -10.62 1.73 21.15
C ARG A 506 -10.99 1.90 19.67
N PRO A 507 -11.30 0.79 18.96
CA PRO A 507 -11.95 0.85 17.66
C PRO A 507 -13.25 1.66 17.74
N GLY A 508 -13.46 2.58 16.80
CA GLY A 508 -14.66 3.43 16.80
C GLY A 508 -14.99 3.98 15.42
N ARG A 509 -16.28 3.94 15.06
CA ARG A 509 -16.80 4.47 13.78
C ARG A 509 -16.80 6.00 13.72
N TYR A 510 -16.69 6.66 14.87
CA TYR A 510 -16.79 8.12 15.04
C TYR A 510 -15.51 8.77 15.55
N ASN A 511 -14.39 8.04 15.63
CA ASN A 511 -13.12 8.60 16.13
C ASN A 511 -12.68 9.86 15.36
N TRP A 512 -12.99 9.94 14.06
CA TRP A 512 -12.79 11.12 13.21
C TRP A 512 -13.57 12.36 13.65
N LEU A 513 -14.61 12.23 14.49
CA LEU A 513 -15.43 13.35 14.96
C LEU A 513 -14.71 14.19 16.02
N LEU A 514 -13.66 13.65 16.68
CA LEU A 514 -12.90 14.36 17.72
C LEU A 514 -12.35 15.70 17.22
N GLN A 515 -12.00 15.82 15.94
CA GLN A 515 -11.54 17.08 15.35
C GLN A 515 -12.56 18.23 15.50
N TYR A 516 -13.86 17.94 15.49
CA TYR A 516 -14.91 18.95 15.63
C TYR A 516 -15.04 19.43 17.08
N TYR A 517 -14.90 18.51 18.05
CA TYR A 517 -14.84 18.86 19.46
C TYR A 517 -13.61 19.71 19.77
N LEU A 518 -12.45 19.35 19.22
CA LEU A 518 -11.23 20.14 19.39
C LEU A 518 -11.34 21.55 18.81
N ARG A 519 -11.96 21.69 17.64
CA ARG A 519 -12.23 23.01 17.03
C ARG A 519 -13.15 23.86 17.90
N ALA A 520 -14.20 23.26 18.49
CA ALA A 520 -15.10 23.97 19.39
C ALA A 520 -14.40 24.43 20.70
N GLU A 521 -13.36 23.72 21.14
CA GLU A 521 -12.51 24.16 22.26
C GLU A 521 -11.41 25.17 21.85
N GLY A 522 -11.38 25.60 20.58
CA GLY A 522 -10.42 26.58 20.07
C GLY A 522 -9.07 25.99 19.67
N VAL A 523 -9.04 24.76 19.15
CA VAL A 523 -7.85 24.14 18.57
C VAL A 523 -7.99 24.05 17.05
N THR A 524 -7.08 24.70 16.33
CA THR A 524 -7.04 24.69 14.87
C THR A 524 -6.23 23.51 14.35
N LEU A 525 -6.92 22.65 13.60
CA LEU A 525 -6.41 21.41 13.01
C LEU A 525 -6.30 21.54 11.49
N SER A 526 -5.43 20.73 10.89
CA SER A 526 -5.25 20.69 9.44
C SER A 526 -6.43 19.97 8.78
N TRP A 527 -6.46 19.94 7.44
CA TRP A 527 -7.50 19.21 6.71
C TRP A 527 -7.45 17.68 6.94
N VAL A 528 -6.33 17.14 7.45
CA VAL A 528 -6.23 15.72 7.84
C VAL A 528 -6.78 15.43 9.25
N GLY A 529 -7.35 16.43 9.92
CA GLY A 529 -8.01 16.30 11.22
C GLY A 529 -7.05 16.00 12.35
N THR A 530 -7.37 15.01 13.20
CA THR A 530 -6.51 14.60 14.32
C THR A 530 -5.25 13.82 13.88
N GLY A 531 -5.07 13.66 12.57
CA GLY A 531 -4.02 12.88 11.92
C GLY A 531 -2.60 13.28 12.31
N ARG A 532 -2.12 14.42 11.81
CA ARG A 532 -0.78 14.91 12.13
C ARG A 532 -0.88 16.32 12.66
N CYS A 533 -0.39 16.52 13.87
CA CYS A 533 -0.35 17.78 14.57
C CYS A 533 1.09 18.19 14.84
N LEU A 534 1.30 19.47 15.10
CA LEU A 534 2.60 20.10 15.24
C LEU A 534 2.58 21.04 16.44
N SER A 535 3.72 21.12 17.12
CA SER A 535 4.04 22.24 18.00
C SER A 535 5.30 22.93 17.47
N ASN A 536 5.24 24.24 17.34
CA ASN A 536 6.39 25.07 16.98
C ASN A 536 7.11 25.55 18.26
N MET A 537 8.28 26.18 18.13
CA MET A 537 9.07 26.61 19.28
C MET A 537 8.41 27.73 20.13
N ALA A 538 7.37 28.40 19.61
CA ALA A 538 6.58 29.37 20.38
C ALA A 538 5.58 28.70 21.35
N PHE A 539 5.44 27.38 21.35
CA PHE A 539 4.70 26.66 22.40
C PHE A 539 5.49 26.68 23.72
N GLY A 540 5.16 27.64 24.58
CA GLY A 540 5.61 27.68 25.97
C GLY A 540 4.77 26.79 26.90
N PRO A 541 5.11 26.73 28.19
CA PRO A 541 4.36 25.96 29.20
C PRO A 541 2.86 26.27 29.19
N ASP A 542 2.47 27.55 29.22
CA ASP A 542 1.07 27.98 29.23
C ASP A 542 0.30 27.50 28.00
N HIS A 543 0.95 27.45 26.84
CA HIS A 543 0.33 26.96 25.59
C HIS A 543 0.12 25.44 25.64
N TYR A 544 1.06 24.69 26.20
CA TYR A 544 0.91 23.25 26.39
C TYR A 544 -0.13 22.89 27.45
N ASP A 545 -0.20 23.65 28.55
CA ASP A 545 -1.24 23.51 29.57
C ASP A 545 -2.63 23.80 28.97
N ALA A 546 -2.77 24.92 28.24
CA ALA A 546 -4.01 25.24 27.53
C ALA A 546 -4.40 24.16 26.51
N LEU A 547 -3.42 23.60 25.77
CA LEU A 547 -3.67 22.51 24.83
C LEU A 547 -4.11 21.22 25.54
N ARG A 548 -3.48 20.88 26.67
CA ARG A 548 -3.88 19.74 27.52
C ARG A 548 -5.32 19.89 27.97
N ASP A 549 -5.68 21.06 28.52
CA ASP A 549 -7.01 21.31 29.05
C ASP A 549 -8.08 21.24 27.94
N LYS A 550 -7.79 21.81 26.77
CA LYS A 550 -8.67 21.73 25.59
C LYS A 550 -8.84 20.30 25.06
N LEU A 551 -7.77 19.50 25.02
CA LEU A 551 -7.84 18.09 24.63
C LEU A 551 -8.72 17.29 25.59
N ILE A 552 -8.53 17.48 26.90
CA ILE A 552 -9.31 16.79 27.93
C ILE A 552 -10.77 17.24 27.85
N ALA A 553 -11.05 18.54 27.70
CA ALA A 553 -12.41 19.06 27.58
C ALA A 553 -13.13 18.48 26.34
N ALA A 554 -12.49 18.54 25.17
CA ALA A 554 -13.02 17.99 23.92
C ALA A 554 -13.31 16.49 24.03
N ALA A 555 -12.35 15.72 24.54
CA ALA A 555 -12.48 14.27 24.70
C ALA A 555 -13.55 13.90 25.74
N SER A 556 -13.57 14.58 26.89
CA SER A 556 -14.57 14.34 27.94
C SER A 556 -15.97 14.66 27.44
N ARG A 557 -16.15 15.74 26.69
CA ARG A 557 -17.45 16.11 26.09
C ARG A 557 -17.88 15.10 25.02
N MET A 558 -16.96 14.65 24.16
CA MET A 558 -17.23 13.60 23.18
C MET A 558 -17.62 12.26 23.84
N ALA A 559 -16.93 11.88 24.92
CA ALA A 559 -17.29 10.71 25.72
C ALA A 559 -18.69 10.88 26.34
N ALA A 560 -18.94 12.02 26.98
CA ALA A 560 -20.21 12.36 27.60
C ALA A 560 -21.36 12.40 26.60
N ASP A 561 -21.11 12.72 25.32
CA ASP A 561 -22.11 12.71 24.24
C ASP A 561 -22.41 11.30 23.70
N GLY A 562 -21.71 10.27 24.19
CA GLY A 562 -21.97 8.86 23.88
C GLY A 562 -21.27 8.35 22.61
N TRP A 563 -20.19 8.99 22.17
CA TRP A 563 -19.43 8.55 20.99
C TRP A 563 -18.45 7.40 21.28
N TRP A 564 -18.11 7.18 22.55
CA TRP A 564 -17.31 6.04 23.04
C TRP A 564 -18.05 5.24 24.11
N PRO A 565 -19.14 4.54 23.79
CA PRO A 565 -19.86 3.72 24.76
C PRO A 565 -18.95 2.59 25.28
N GLU A 566 -19.01 2.34 26.60
CA GLU A 566 -18.19 1.33 27.29
C GLU A 566 -18.37 -0.09 26.71
N GLU A 567 -19.56 -0.37 26.19
CA GLU A 567 -19.93 -1.66 25.59
C GLU A 567 -19.14 -2.02 24.32
N LEU A 568 -18.44 -1.07 23.69
CA LEU A 568 -17.59 -1.33 22.52
C LEU A 568 -16.32 -2.13 22.86
N ASP A 569 -15.94 -2.20 24.14
CA ASP A 569 -14.83 -3.03 24.59
C ASP A 569 -15.17 -4.53 24.62
N GLN A 570 -16.45 -4.89 24.49
CA GLN A 570 -16.88 -6.28 24.38
C GLN A 570 -16.37 -6.89 23.05
N PRO A 571 -15.63 -8.02 23.09
CA PRO A 571 -15.06 -8.65 21.89
C PRO A 571 -16.08 -8.93 20.78
N GLU A 572 -17.31 -9.33 21.16
CA GLU A 572 -18.39 -9.62 20.21
C GLU A 572 -18.89 -8.38 19.48
N ARG A 573 -19.09 -7.24 20.18
CA ARG A 573 -19.48 -5.98 19.52
C ARG A 573 -18.38 -5.48 18.60
N ARG A 574 -17.12 -5.56 19.02
CA ARG A 574 -15.96 -5.22 18.17
C ARG A 574 -15.91 -6.07 16.91
N LYS A 575 -16.13 -7.38 17.03
CA LYS A 575 -16.19 -8.33 15.89
C LYS A 575 -17.37 -8.02 14.96
N ALA A 576 -18.55 -7.75 15.52
CA ALA A 576 -19.74 -7.38 14.76
C ALA A 576 -19.52 -6.07 13.98
N MET A 577 -18.92 -5.05 14.61
CA MET A 577 -18.59 -3.79 13.96
C MET A 577 -17.61 -3.99 12.79
N LYS A 578 -16.52 -4.75 13.00
CA LYS A 578 -15.56 -5.06 11.93
C LYS A 578 -16.22 -5.82 10.78
N SER A 579 -17.04 -6.83 11.09
CA SER A 579 -17.76 -7.61 10.08
C SER A 579 -18.73 -6.74 9.25
N ARG A 580 -19.47 -5.84 9.91
CA ARG A 580 -20.37 -4.89 9.26
C ARG A 580 -19.61 -3.95 8.32
N LEU A 581 -18.50 -3.37 8.79
CA LEU A 581 -17.62 -2.53 7.97
C LEU A 581 -17.11 -3.28 6.74
N THR A 582 -16.59 -4.50 6.90
CA THR A 582 -16.10 -5.30 5.78
C THR A 582 -17.21 -5.54 4.76
N ARG A 583 -18.44 -5.83 5.23
CA ARG A 583 -19.60 -6.00 4.37
C ARG A 583 -19.98 -4.71 3.64
N GLU A 584 -19.93 -3.57 4.32
CA GLU A 584 -20.22 -2.25 3.72
C GLU A 584 -19.15 -1.86 2.68
N MET A 585 -17.86 -2.07 2.98
CA MET A 585 -16.77 -1.86 2.04
C MET A 585 -16.90 -2.75 0.80
N ILE A 586 -17.11 -4.06 0.98
CA ILE A 586 -17.33 -4.98 -0.14
C ILE A 586 -18.58 -4.57 -0.94
N GLY A 587 -19.66 -4.20 -0.26
CA GLY A 587 -20.90 -3.74 -0.88
C GLY A 587 -20.74 -2.43 -1.68
N SER A 588 -19.83 -1.54 -1.24
CA SER A 588 -19.50 -0.31 -1.97
C SER A 588 -18.66 -0.53 -3.22
N ILE A 589 -17.87 -1.62 -3.27
CA ILE A 589 -17.00 -2.00 -4.40
C ILE A 589 -17.75 -2.87 -5.41
N VAL A 590 -18.61 -3.78 -4.94
CA VAL A 590 -19.30 -4.77 -5.78
C VAL A 590 -20.81 -4.69 -5.56
N GLN A 591 -21.49 -3.88 -6.37
CA GLN A 591 -22.93 -4.02 -6.54
C GLN A 591 -23.20 -5.19 -7.51
N ILE A 592 -23.28 -6.41 -6.97
CA ILE A 592 -23.67 -7.57 -7.78
C ILE A 592 -25.08 -7.31 -8.33
N PRO A 593 -25.27 -7.24 -9.67
CA PRO A 593 -26.59 -7.05 -10.26
C PRO A 593 -27.57 -8.09 -9.71
N LYS A 594 -28.83 -7.69 -9.47
CA LYS A 594 -29.87 -8.58 -8.94
C LYS A 594 -29.93 -9.94 -9.68
N PRO A 595 -29.80 -10.01 -11.03
CA PRO A 595 -29.75 -11.30 -11.74
C PRO A 595 -28.58 -12.20 -11.33
N LEU A 596 -27.38 -11.64 -11.17
CA LEU A 596 -26.17 -12.36 -10.73
C LEU A 596 -26.27 -12.79 -9.26
N ARG A 597 -26.90 -11.98 -8.41
CA ARG A 597 -27.14 -12.34 -7.00
C ARG A 597 -28.10 -13.52 -6.89
N THR A 598 -29.18 -13.50 -7.66
CA THR A 598 -30.14 -14.62 -7.73
C THR A 598 -29.50 -15.86 -8.36
N PHE A 599 -28.65 -15.69 -9.37
CA PHE A 599 -27.86 -16.78 -9.97
C PHE A 599 -26.92 -17.43 -8.96
N TYR A 600 -26.13 -16.64 -8.25
CA TYR A 600 -25.21 -17.14 -7.22
C TYR A 600 -25.96 -17.79 -6.05
N ALA A 601 -27.05 -17.19 -5.59
CA ALA A 601 -27.89 -17.77 -4.53
C ALA A 601 -28.42 -19.16 -4.94
N GLU A 602 -28.84 -19.33 -6.19
CA GLU A 602 -29.32 -20.61 -6.71
C GLU A 602 -28.19 -21.65 -6.85
N VAL A 603 -27.00 -21.25 -7.29
CA VAL A 603 -25.80 -22.12 -7.28
C VAL A 603 -25.52 -22.62 -5.85
N MET A 604 -25.52 -21.72 -4.88
CA MET A 604 -25.24 -22.07 -3.48
C MET A 604 -26.35 -22.92 -2.85
N ARG A 605 -27.62 -22.67 -3.21
CA ARG A 605 -28.76 -23.51 -2.79
C ARG A 605 -28.59 -24.94 -3.30
N ARG A 606 -28.29 -25.14 -4.59
CA ARG A 606 -28.10 -26.48 -5.16
C ARG A 606 -26.85 -27.21 -4.68
N LYS A 607 -25.83 -26.50 -4.20
CA LYS A 607 -24.70 -27.09 -3.48
C LYS A 607 -25.11 -27.57 -2.09
N HIS A 608 -25.97 -26.80 -1.42
CA HIS A 608 -26.53 -27.17 -0.13
C HIS A 608 -27.43 -28.41 -0.25
N ASP A 609 -28.35 -28.40 -1.20
CA ASP A 609 -29.27 -29.52 -1.46
C ASP A 609 -28.48 -30.81 -1.75
N ASP A 610 -27.38 -30.72 -2.49
CA ASP A 610 -26.49 -31.86 -2.75
C ASP A 610 -25.74 -32.32 -1.51
N HIS A 611 -25.18 -31.39 -0.72
CA HIS A 611 -24.55 -31.75 0.55
C HIS A 611 -25.49 -32.47 1.52
N VAL A 612 -26.74 -32.01 1.63
CA VAL A 612 -27.76 -32.64 2.48
C VAL A 612 -28.23 -33.99 1.89
N ALA A 613 -28.25 -34.12 0.57
CA ALA A 613 -28.69 -35.33 -0.10
C ALA A 613 -27.63 -36.44 -0.14
N SER A 614 -26.35 -36.11 -0.34
CA SER A 614 -25.31 -37.06 -0.77
C SER A 614 -24.00 -37.05 0.05
N HIS A 615 -23.88 -36.21 1.09
CA HIS A 615 -22.66 -36.07 1.91
C HIS A 615 -22.93 -36.16 3.43
N SER A 616 -23.70 -37.15 3.86
CA SER A 616 -24.13 -37.30 5.26
C SER A 616 -23.06 -37.96 6.15
N HIS A 617 -22.18 -38.79 5.58
CA HIS A 617 -21.23 -39.60 6.34
C HIS A 617 -19.85 -38.91 6.47
N PRO A 618 -19.26 -38.78 7.68
CA PRO A 618 -17.97 -38.09 7.90
C PRO A 618 -16.81 -38.64 7.07
N LEU A 619 -16.77 -39.95 6.84
CA LEU A 619 -15.74 -40.57 6.00
C LEU A 619 -15.86 -40.14 4.53
N ASN A 620 -17.09 -40.00 4.00
CA ASN A 620 -17.31 -39.50 2.65
C ASN A 620 -16.90 -38.02 2.54
N GLN A 621 -17.22 -37.21 3.56
CA GLN A 621 -16.78 -35.81 3.66
C GLN A 621 -15.23 -35.68 3.63
N LEU A 622 -14.51 -36.58 4.29
CA LEU A 622 -13.04 -36.63 4.23
C LEU A 622 -12.52 -36.96 2.82
N LEU A 623 -13.14 -37.92 2.13
CA LEU A 623 -12.78 -38.26 0.74
C LEU A 623 -13.08 -37.09 -0.22
N HIS A 624 -14.15 -36.34 0.02
CA HIS A 624 -14.44 -35.09 -0.69
C HIS A 624 -13.39 -34.01 -0.45
N LEU A 625 -12.92 -33.84 0.79
CA LEU A 625 -11.86 -32.89 1.12
C LEU A 625 -10.53 -33.25 0.43
N LEU A 626 -10.14 -34.52 0.48
CA LEU A 626 -8.91 -35.02 -0.14
C LEU A 626 -8.97 -34.87 -1.66
N SER A 627 -10.03 -35.34 -2.30
CA SER A 627 -10.22 -35.23 -3.75
C SER A 627 -10.27 -33.76 -4.22
N SER A 628 -10.94 -32.88 -3.47
CA SER A 628 -11.03 -31.45 -3.80
C SER A 628 -9.68 -30.74 -3.77
N SER A 629 -8.84 -31.10 -2.79
CA SER A 629 -7.49 -30.54 -2.67
C SER A 629 -6.63 -30.92 -3.86
N VAL A 630 -6.77 -32.17 -4.34
CA VAL A 630 -6.10 -32.65 -5.56
C VAL A 630 -6.65 -31.94 -6.80
N PHE A 631 -7.97 -31.80 -6.95
CA PHE A 631 -8.57 -31.09 -8.11
C PHE A 631 -8.08 -29.65 -8.23
N ILE A 632 -8.00 -28.90 -7.13
CA ILE A 632 -7.53 -27.50 -7.15
C ILE A 632 -6.07 -27.42 -7.58
N TYR A 633 -5.24 -28.36 -7.14
CA TYR A 633 -3.86 -28.45 -7.61
C TYR A 633 -3.80 -28.79 -9.10
N CYS A 634 -4.61 -29.76 -9.56
CA CYS A 634 -4.70 -30.15 -10.96
C CYS A 634 -5.18 -29.01 -11.87
N TYR A 635 -6.06 -28.12 -11.40
CA TYR A 635 -6.50 -26.94 -12.17
C TYR A 635 -5.36 -26.00 -12.54
N ALA A 636 -4.35 -25.88 -11.69
CA ALA A 636 -3.13 -25.13 -12.01
C ALA A 636 -2.17 -25.99 -12.84
N LEU A 637 -2.02 -27.28 -12.48
CA LEU A 637 -1.05 -28.18 -13.09
C LEU A 637 -1.35 -28.47 -14.55
N ILE A 638 -2.61 -28.42 -14.99
CA ILE A 638 -3.00 -28.71 -16.38
C ILE A 638 -2.29 -27.82 -17.41
N PHE A 639 -1.87 -26.62 -17.02
CA PHE A 639 -1.15 -25.67 -17.89
C PHE A 639 0.37 -25.92 -17.96
N ALA A 640 0.90 -26.80 -17.10
CA ALA A 640 2.32 -27.12 -17.01
C ALA A 640 2.61 -28.59 -17.36
N ASP A 641 1.77 -29.53 -16.88
CA ASP A 641 1.87 -30.96 -17.10
C ASP A 641 0.47 -31.60 -17.15
N LEU A 642 -0.05 -31.75 -18.37
CA LEU A 642 -1.37 -32.33 -18.62
C LEU A 642 -1.45 -33.79 -18.17
N THR A 643 -0.40 -34.57 -18.37
CA THR A 643 -0.40 -36.02 -18.09
C THR A 643 -0.54 -36.27 -16.60
N THR A 644 0.24 -35.57 -15.78
CA THR A 644 0.14 -35.66 -14.32
C THR A 644 -1.19 -35.09 -13.83
N ALA A 645 -1.65 -33.96 -14.37
CA ALA A 645 -2.91 -33.33 -13.97
C ALA A 645 -4.13 -34.24 -14.21
N VAL A 646 -4.23 -34.87 -15.38
CA VAL A 646 -5.36 -35.76 -15.72
C VAL A 646 -5.29 -37.06 -14.92
N THR A 647 -4.10 -37.65 -14.76
CA THR A 647 -3.90 -38.86 -13.98
C THR A 647 -4.31 -38.66 -12.52
N ALA A 648 -3.81 -37.59 -11.89
CA ALA A 648 -4.15 -37.24 -10.51
C ALA A 648 -5.63 -36.88 -10.36
N SER A 649 -6.23 -36.21 -11.36
CA SER A 649 -7.66 -35.88 -11.37
C SER A 649 -8.54 -37.14 -11.44
N LEU A 650 -8.17 -38.14 -12.24
CA LEU A 650 -8.90 -39.41 -12.32
C LEU A 650 -8.77 -40.23 -11.03
N ALA A 651 -7.57 -40.26 -10.43
CA ALA A 651 -7.38 -40.88 -9.11
C ALA A 651 -8.24 -40.19 -8.03
N ALA A 652 -8.27 -38.85 -8.02
CA ALA A 652 -9.12 -38.07 -7.11
C ALA A 652 -10.62 -38.31 -7.37
N LEU A 653 -11.02 -38.45 -8.64
CA LEU A 653 -12.39 -38.78 -9.01
C LEU A 653 -12.78 -40.17 -8.53
N PHE A 654 -11.90 -41.16 -8.65
CA PHE A 654 -12.14 -42.51 -8.14
C PHE A 654 -12.34 -42.52 -6.61
N VAL A 655 -11.46 -41.82 -5.88
CA VAL A 655 -11.57 -41.64 -4.42
C VAL A 655 -12.92 -41.02 -4.05
N ARG A 656 -13.37 -40.02 -4.82
CA ARG A 656 -14.67 -39.36 -4.62
C ARG A 656 -15.85 -40.30 -4.93
N GLN A 657 -15.82 -41.03 -6.04
CA GLN A 657 -16.90 -41.95 -6.42
C GLN A 657 -17.00 -43.16 -5.49
N PHE A 658 -15.87 -43.65 -4.95
CA PHE A 658 -15.86 -44.68 -3.92
C PHE A 658 -16.62 -44.22 -2.67
N GLY A 659 -16.41 -42.97 -2.24
CA GLY A 659 -17.18 -42.34 -1.17
C GLY A 659 -18.69 -42.38 -1.41
N HIS A 660 -19.13 -41.97 -2.60
CA HIS A 660 -20.55 -41.99 -2.96
C HIS A 660 -21.15 -43.40 -3.09
N ALA A 661 -20.41 -44.37 -3.61
CA ALA A 661 -20.96 -45.69 -3.95
C ALA A 661 -20.91 -46.69 -2.80
N VAL A 662 -19.95 -46.56 -1.88
CA VAL A 662 -19.66 -47.56 -0.84
C VAL A 662 -19.98 -47.06 0.57
N ILE A 663 -19.82 -45.76 0.82
CA ILE A 663 -19.92 -45.19 2.18
C ILE A 663 -21.28 -44.54 2.43
N GLU A 664 -21.91 -43.94 1.42
CA GLU A 664 -23.25 -43.36 1.57
C GLU A 664 -24.36 -44.38 1.26
N PRO A 665 -25.51 -44.32 1.94
CA PRO A 665 -26.68 -45.14 1.61
C PRO A 665 -27.16 -44.88 0.17
N PRO A 666 -27.75 -45.88 -0.54
CA PRO A 666 -28.23 -45.70 -1.91
C PRO A 666 -29.26 -44.57 -1.99
N CYS A 667 -28.87 -43.42 -2.54
CA CYS A 667 -29.74 -42.25 -2.69
C CYS A 667 -30.64 -42.31 -3.93
N HIS A 668 -31.16 -43.50 -4.27
CA HIS A 668 -31.93 -43.72 -5.49
C HIS A 668 -33.19 -42.83 -5.58
N ASP A 669 -33.79 -42.47 -4.44
CA ASP A 669 -35.03 -41.67 -4.38
C ASP A 669 -34.79 -40.14 -4.50
N LYS A 670 -33.53 -39.69 -4.55
CA LYS A 670 -33.16 -38.26 -4.64
C LYS A 670 -32.44 -37.88 -5.94
N GLU A 671 -32.24 -38.84 -6.87
CA GLU A 671 -31.59 -38.56 -8.16
C GLU A 671 -32.39 -37.57 -9.03
N GLU A 672 -33.72 -37.47 -8.89
CA GLU A 672 -34.53 -36.47 -9.61
C GLU A 672 -34.26 -35.01 -9.17
N LEU A 673 -33.83 -34.80 -7.92
CA LEU A 673 -33.52 -33.47 -7.37
C LEU A 673 -32.13 -32.97 -7.81
N LEU A 674 -31.27 -33.88 -8.25
CA LEU A 674 -29.90 -33.61 -8.66
C LEU A 674 -29.85 -33.67 -10.18
N LEU A 675 -29.60 -32.55 -10.86
CA LEU A 675 -29.38 -32.49 -12.33
C LEU A 675 -28.12 -33.29 -12.81
N GLY A 676 -27.61 -34.19 -11.99
CA GLY A 676 -26.48 -35.06 -12.24
C GLY A 676 -26.78 -36.20 -13.21
N PHE A 677 -25.80 -37.09 -13.35
CA PHE A 677 -25.91 -38.28 -14.18
C PHE A 677 -26.69 -39.36 -13.41
N ASN A 678 -27.70 -39.94 -14.05
CA ASN A 678 -28.32 -41.16 -13.55
C ASN A 678 -27.30 -42.32 -13.62
N THR A 679 -27.55 -43.37 -12.83
CA THR A 679 -26.66 -44.53 -12.74
C THR A 679 -26.27 -45.13 -14.10
N PRO A 680 -27.17 -45.31 -15.08
CA PRO A 680 -26.81 -45.80 -16.42
C PRO A 680 -25.80 -44.93 -17.18
N ASN A 681 -25.96 -43.60 -17.15
CA ASN A 681 -25.05 -42.68 -17.83
C ASN A 681 -23.66 -42.66 -17.17
N LYS A 682 -23.60 -42.76 -15.83
CA LYS A 682 -22.32 -42.89 -15.11
C LYS A 682 -21.57 -44.13 -15.56
N THR A 683 -22.26 -45.27 -15.67
CA THR A 683 -21.66 -46.53 -16.13
C THR A 683 -21.13 -46.41 -17.56
N MET A 684 -21.87 -45.78 -18.48
CA MET A 684 -21.39 -45.55 -19.85
C MET A 684 -20.14 -44.69 -19.90
N ILE A 685 -20.11 -43.61 -19.12
CA ILE A 685 -18.95 -42.71 -19.05
C ILE A 685 -17.73 -43.48 -18.52
N VAL A 686 -17.87 -44.21 -17.41
CA VAL A 686 -16.79 -45.01 -16.83
C VAL A 686 -16.28 -46.06 -17.83
N ALA A 687 -17.18 -46.75 -18.55
CA ALA A 687 -16.80 -47.69 -19.59
C ALA A 687 -15.96 -47.03 -20.71
N ALA A 688 -16.32 -45.81 -21.13
CA ALA A 688 -15.55 -45.05 -22.11
C ALA A 688 -14.15 -44.66 -21.59
N TYR A 689 -14.02 -44.27 -20.31
CA TYR A 689 -12.71 -44.01 -19.70
C TYR A 689 -11.84 -45.27 -19.63
N CYS A 690 -12.41 -46.43 -19.29
CA CYS A 690 -11.67 -47.69 -19.23
C CYS A 690 -11.30 -48.24 -20.62
N ALA A 691 -12.08 -47.94 -21.66
CA ALA A 691 -11.79 -48.37 -23.02
C ALA A 691 -10.56 -47.69 -23.63
N ILE A 692 -10.23 -46.46 -23.20
CA ILE A 692 -9.12 -45.67 -23.75
C ILE A 692 -7.74 -46.35 -23.54
N PRO A 693 -7.33 -46.75 -22.32
CA PRO A 693 -6.08 -47.49 -22.13
C PRO A 693 -6.05 -48.82 -22.87
N ILE A 694 -7.19 -49.53 -22.91
CA ILE A 694 -7.32 -50.82 -23.59
C ILE A 694 -7.10 -50.64 -25.10
N ALA A 695 -7.75 -49.65 -25.72
CA ALA A 695 -7.61 -49.36 -27.15
C ALA A 695 -6.17 -48.98 -27.52
N ASN A 696 -5.47 -48.20 -26.67
CA ASN A 696 -4.06 -47.88 -26.90
C ASN A 696 -3.13 -49.09 -26.74
N MET A 697 -3.51 -50.08 -25.91
CA MET A 697 -2.78 -51.35 -25.75
C MET A 697 -3.03 -52.35 -26.86
N LEU A 698 -4.24 -52.42 -27.39
CA LEU A 698 -4.55 -53.24 -28.57
C LEU A 698 -3.75 -52.78 -29.80
N GLY A 699 -3.38 -51.49 -29.87
CA GLY A 699 -2.57 -50.92 -30.96
C GLY A 699 -1.07 -50.80 -30.67
N ALA A 700 -0.56 -51.41 -29.59
CA ALA A 700 0.86 -51.36 -29.24
C ALA A 700 1.63 -52.57 -29.78
N ASP A 701 2.88 -52.34 -30.20
CA ASP A 701 3.74 -53.37 -30.82
C ASP A 701 4.16 -54.48 -29.83
N ALA A 702 4.04 -54.23 -28.51
CA ALA A 702 4.30 -55.22 -27.46
C ALA A 702 3.46 -54.93 -26.21
N TRP A 703 2.98 -55.99 -25.54
CA TRP A 703 2.19 -55.88 -24.31
C TRP A 703 3.09 -55.95 -23.08
N THR A 704 3.96 -54.94 -22.93
CA THR A 704 4.89 -54.81 -21.80
C THR A 704 4.58 -53.55 -21.00
N TRP A 705 5.01 -53.52 -19.74
CA TRP A 705 4.88 -52.32 -18.89
C TRP A 705 5.55 -51.09 -19.50
N ALA A 706 6.69 -51.26 -20.16
CA ALA A 706 7.39 -50.17 -20.85
C ALA A 706 6.56 -49.61 -22.01
N ALA A 707 5.96 -50.47 -22.83
CA ALA A 707 5.09 -50.04 -23.93
C ALA A 707 3.80 -49.36 -23.44
N PHE A 708 3.26 -49.78 -22.30
CA PHE A 708 2.12 -49.11 -21.67
C PHE A 708 2.46 -47.70 -21.17
N LEU A 709 3.61 -47.55 -20.51
CA LEU A 709 4.07 -46.25 -20.02
C LEU A 709 4.41 -45.28 -21.15
N ASP A 710 4.90 -45.77 -22.29
CA ASP A 710 5.13 -44.96 -23.50
C ASP A 710 3.84 -44.33 -24.05
N LYS A 711 2.72 -45.07 -24.00
CA LYS A 711 1.40 -44.57 -24.42
C LYS A 711 0.70 -43.69 -23.36
N TRP A 712 1.25 -43.57 -22.16
CA TRP A 712 0.60 -42.88 -21.04
C TRP A 712 0.25 -41.41 -21.31
N PRO A 713 1.13 -40.59 -21.94
CA PRO A 713 0.77 -39.22 -22.30
C PRO A 713 -0.38 -39.13 -23.30
N THR A 714 -0.42 -40.03 -24.29
CA THR A 714 -1.50 -40.12 -25.29
C THR A 714 -2.82 -40.51 -24.63
N ILE A 715 -2.80 -41.49 -23.73
CA ILE A 715 -3.96 -41.91 -22.93
C ILE A 715 -4.50 -40.72 -22.12
N ALA A 716 -3.62 -39.96 -21.45
CA ALA A 716 -4.02 -38.78 -20.68
C ALA A 716 -4.64 -37.68 -21.54
N GLN A 717 -4.11 -37.43 -22.75
CA GLN A 717 -4.71 -36.49 -23.70
C GLN A 717 -6.11 -36.93 -24.15
N GLN A 718 -6.31 -38.22 -24.43
CA GLN A 718 -7.61 -38.76 -24.82
C GLN A 718 -8.62 -38.72 -23.68
N TRP A 719 -8.22 -39.01 -22.45
CA TRP A 719 -9.03 -38.82 -21.26
C TRP A 719 -9.45 -37.36 -21.05
N TRP A 720 -8.53 -36.42 -21.27
CA TRP A 720 -8.85 -35.00 -21.23
C TRP A 720 -9.87 -34.60 -22.30
N GLY A 721 -9.67 -35.04 -23.55
CA GLY A 721 -10.61 -34.81 -24.64
C GLY A 721 -12.01 -35.37 -24.32
N LEU A 722 -12.09 -36.61 -23.82
CA LEU A 722 -13.34 -37.22 -23.38
C LEU A 722 -14.00 -36.42 -22.23
N THR A 723 -13.21 -35.92 -21.28
CA THR A 723 -13.71 -35.06 -20.18
C THR A 723 -14.38 -33.81 -20.73
N LEU A 724 -13.75 -33.11 -21.68
CA LEU A 724 -14.31 -31.91 -22.30
C LEU A 724 -15.61 -32.22 -23.05
N VAL A 725 -15.63 -33.31 -23.82
CA VAL A 725 -16.83 -33.73 -24.57
C VAL A 725 -17.99 -34.06 -23.62
N VAL A 726 -17.73 -34.78 -22.52
CA VAL A 726 -18.77 -35.13 -21.53
C VAL A 726 -19.28 -33.88 -20.81
N VAL A 727 -18.39 -33.00 -20.35
CA VAL A 727 -18.78 -31.79 -19.59
C VAL A 727 -19.53 -30.80 -20.49
N PHE A 728 -18.96 -30.43 -21.64
CA PHE A 728 -19.60 -29.46 -22.53
C PHE A 728 -20.80 -30.04 -23.26
N GLY A 729 -20.78 -31.33 -23.61
CA GLY A 729 -21.94 -32.04 -24.12
C GLY A 729 -23.08 -32.04 -23.12
N ARG A 730 -22.79 -32.21 -21.82
CA ARG A 730 -23.81 -32.11 -20.75
C ARG A 730 -24.34 -30.69 -20.59
N VAL A 731 -23.48 -29.68 -20.67
CA VAL A 731 -23.93 -28.26 -20.66
C VAL A 731 -24.89 -27.98 -21.82
N ALA A 732 -24.55 -28.43 -23.03
CA ALA A 732 -25.41 -28.29 -24.21
C ALA A 732 -26.74 -29.04 -24.05
N TYR A 733 -26.68 -30.28 -23.54
CA TYR A 733 -27.87 -31.09 -23.29
C TYR A 733 -28.80 -30.46 -22.25
N LEU A 734 -28.27 -29.96 -21.13
CA LEU A 734 -29.06 -29.28 -20.09
C LEU A 734 -29.61 -27.95 -20.57
N ALA A 735 -28.88 -27.23 -21.42
CA ALA A 735 -29.36 -25.99 -22.04
C ALA A 735 -30.53 -26.26 -23.00
N TRP A 736 -30.51 -27.40 -23.70
CA TRP A 736 -31.57 -27.83 -24.60
C TRP A 736 -32.81 -28.36 -23.87
N LEU A 737 -32.64 -29.17 -22.82
CA LEU A 737 -33.75 -29.73 -22.04
C LEU A 737 -34.45 -28.73 -21.12
N HIS A 738 -33.69 -27.78 -20.56
CA HIS A 738 -34.20 -26.81 -19.61
C HIS A 738 -34.00 -25.41 -20.17
N ASP A 739 -32.93 -24.74 -19.75
CA ASP A 739 -32.58 -23.40 -20.18
C ASP A 739 -31.09 -23.15 -19.95
N PHE A 740 -30.55 -22.11 -20.58
CA PHE A 740 -29.14 -21.74 -20.47
C PHE A 740 -28.72 -21.38 -19.04
N ARG A 741 -29.61 -20.79 -18.24
CA ARG A 741 -29.29 -20.43 -16.85
C ARG A 741 -29.13 -21.68 -16.00
N THR A 742 -29.99 -22.67 -16.16
CA THR A 742 -29.95 -23.96 -15.47
C THR A 742 -28.69 -24.76 -15.81
N SER A 743 -28.27 -24.76 -17.08
CA SER A 743 -27.02 -25.41 -17.49
C SER A 743 -25.78 -24.69 -16.93
N MET A 744 -25.79 -23.35 -16.88
CA MET A 744 -24.72 -22.57 -16.27
C MET A 744 -24.65 -22.73 -14.76
N ILE A 745 -25.80 -22.86 -14.07
CA ILE A 745 -25.82 -23.18 -12.63
C ILE A 745 -25.13 -24.53 -12.38
N TRP A 746 -25.43 -25.54 -13.19
CA TRP A 746 -24.79 -26.86 -13.10
C TRP A 746 -23.29 -26.80 -13.38
N PHE A 747 -22.87 -26.09 -14.44
CA PHE A 747 -21.47 -25.96 -14.81
C PHE A 747 -20.66 -25.20 -13.75
N VAL A 748 -21.16 -24.05 -13.30
CA VAL A 748 -20.51 -23.25 -12.26
C VAL A 748 -20.45 -24.03 -10.95
N LYS A 749 -21.49 -24.78 -10.60
CA LYS A 749 -21.46 -25.71 -9.46
C LYS A 749 -20.31 -26.71 -9.62
N LEU A 750 -20.29 -27.48 -10.70
CA LEU A 750 -19.27 -28.51 -10.98
C LEU A 750 -17.82 -27.98 -10.84
N VAL A 751 -17.53 -26.83 -11.47
CA VAL A 751 -16.17 -26.24 -11.47
C VAL A 751 -15.79 -25.66 -10.11
N THR A 752 -16.76 -25.15 -9.35
CA THR A 752 -16.48 -24.49 -8.06
C THR A 752 -16.65 -25.41 -6.85
N ASP A 753 -17.13 -26.64 -7.05
CA ASP A 753 -17.36 -27.62 -5.96
C ASP A 753 -16.09 -27.92 -5.14
N PRO A 754 -14.91 -28.15 -5.75
CA PRO A 754 -13.68 -28.36 -4.99
C PRO A 754 -13.35 -27.23 -4.00
N PHE A 755 -13.58 -25.97 -4.40
CA PHE A 755 -13.33 -24.81 -3.53
C PHE A 755 -14.33 -24.73 -2.37
N THR A 756 -15.58 -25.10 -2.61
CA THR A 756 -16.62 -25.10 -1.58
C THR A 756 -16.51 -26.28 -0.62
N ASP A 757 -16.07 -27.45 -1.10
CA ASP A 757 -15.84 -28.66 -0.30
C ASP A 757 -14.74 -28.43 0.75
N ILE A 758 -13.61 -27.81 0.36
CA ILE A 758 -12.55 -27.44 1.32
C ILE A 758 -13.12 -26.57 2.44
N LYS A 759 -13.96 -25.59 2.12
CA LYS A 759 -14.55 -24.72 3.13
C LYS A 759 -15.54 -25.45 4.05
N ALA A 760 -16.29 -26.39 3.48
CA ALA A 760 -17.31 -27.15 4.18
C ALA A 760 -16.71 -28.18 5.16
N TYR A 761 -15.67 -28.90 4.72
CA TYR A 761 -15.19 -30.11 5.41
C TYR A 761 -13.86 -29.95 6.16
N VAL A 762 -13.15 -28.81 6.03
CA VAL A 762 -11.96 -28.55 6.87
C VAL A 762 -12.37 -28.42 8.35
N PRO A 763 -11.72 -29.17 9.27
CA PRO A 763 -12.03 -29.12 10.70
C PRO A 763 -11.96 -27.70 11.29
N ARG A 764 -12.92 -27.36 12.16
CA ARG A 764 -12.99 -26.02 12.80
C ARG A 764 -11.75 -25.65 13.62
N SER A 765 -10.98 -26.63 14.08
CA SER A 765 -9.72 -26.46 14.80
C SER A 765 -8.53 -26.05 13.89
N ALA A 766 -8.66 -26.21 12.58
CA ALA A 766 -7.63 -25.90 11.59
C ALA A 766 -8.01 -24.67 10.75
N GLY A 767 -7.75 -23.46 11.28
CA GLY A 767 -7.42 -22.32 10.41
C GLY A 767 -8.20 -21.01 10.58
N GLY A 768 -7.43 -19.93 10.83
CA GLY A 768 -7.84 -18.52 10.70
C GLY A 768 -8.16 -18.05 9.26
N TRP A 769 -8.12 -18.95 8.27
CA TRP A 769 -8.40 -18.66 6.85
C TRP A 769 -9.89 -18.50 6.53
N ARG A 770 -10.78 -18.94 7.43
CA ARG A 770 -12.24 -18.84 7.25
C ARG A 770 -12.77 -17.39 7.20
N ALA A 771 -11.99 -16.41 7.64
CA ALA A 771 -12.36 -15.00 7.64
C ALA A 771 -12.50 -14.38 6.23
N PHE A 772 -11.96 -15.01 5.19
CA PHE A 772 -11.90 -14.47 3.83
C PHE A 772 -12.99 -14.97 2.87
N LEU A 773 -13.90 -15.85 3.32
CA LEU A 773 -14.94 -16.44 2.47
C LEU A 773 -16.35 -16.02 2.96
N PRO A 774 -17.27 -15.60 2.07
CA PRO A 774 -18.60 -15.10 2.46
C PRO A 774 -19.38 -16.14 3.29
N PRO A 775 -20.19 -15.75 4.29
CA PRO A 775 -20.80 -16.70 5.22
C PRO A 775 -21.69 -17.73 4.49
N TYR A 776 -21.53 -19.02 4.85
CA TYR A 776 -22.45 -20.09 4.49
C TYR A 776 -23.44 -20.21 5.67
N SER A 777 -24.62 -19.58 5.59
CA SER A 777 -25.61 -19.65 6.66
C SER A 777 -26.52 -20.86 6.47
N THR A 778 -26.54 -21.77 7.44
CA THR A 778 -27.42 -22.95 7.49
C THR A 778 -28.80 -22.66 8.11
N ASN A 779 -29.13 -21.40 8.41
CA ASN A 779 -30.33 -21.04 9.19
C ASN A 779 -31.39 -20.28 8.40
N GLN A 780 -31.77 -20.76 7.21
CA GLN A 780 -32.96 -20.25 6.53
C GLN A 780 -33.74 -21.34 5.78
N VAL A 781 -34.23 -22.36 6.50
CA VAL A 781 -35.53 -22.99 6.18
C VAL A 781 -36.12 -23.55 7.48
N SER A 782 -37.07 -22.83 8.08
CA SER A 782 -38.10 -23.46 8.93
C SER A 782 -39.14 -24.04 7.98
N PRO A 783 -39.51 -25.33 8.07
CA PRO A 783 -40.62 -25.84 7.29
C PRO A 783 -41.91 -25.23 7.85
N LYS A 784 -42.58 -24.39 7.06
CA LYS A 784 -44.01 -24.16 7.21
C LYS A 784 -44.70 -25.00 6.14
N HIS A 785 -45.76 -25.68 6.58
CA HIS A 785 -46.64 -26.60 5.86
C HIS A 785 -46.88 -26.28 4.38
#